data_AF-A0A934LG74-F1
#
_entry.id   AF-A0A934LG74-F1
#
_cell.length_a   1.000
_cell.length_b   1.000
_cell.length_c   1.000
_cell.angle_alpha   90.00
_cell.angle_beta   90.00
_cell.angle_gamma   90.00
#
_symmetry.space_group_name_H-M   'P 1'
#
loop_
_entity.id
_entity.type
_entity.pdbx_description
1 polymer ?
#
loop_
_entity_poly.entity_id
_entity_poly.type
_entity_poly.pdbx_seq_one_letter_code
_entity_poly.pdbx_strand_id
1 'polypeptide(L)'
;MDEFSFLPYLDSLGALGYWVVFFIAFLEAVAFIGAFVPGASIVVLAGFLSTQGYFDIGDLIWFAALGAILGDAVSYYLGTKGTHFFREENKLLKASHLERAQRFFVRYGSKSIFLGRFIGPIRPIVPFVAGLSRMNMRTFLFWNVVSGFAWAIFHLFLGYFFGGAVKAMEAWSTRAGFFVLGLILITGLVWLVFKKSAPIFSFIRSIIRSMRDALAANPDIQRLMREHPLATAFLVRRIDAARFSGLPLTIFALAMAYIALLFIGVTEDVLTSDVIVQADIRVANALAVFRDADLIRFFTWVTLLGKWKVVAGFLLIVSALLFIWNRRKFIAPLWVAVIGAELFVFVSKIIVHRPRPLSAFYIEDSFSFPSGHAAIAVAFYGFCAYILSRLFQQWKWKINAVIGGVIMIAFIGFSRLYLGVHYLSDVWGGYLIGTLWLLLGIAISELVSPRIFDRLHYAVLRRSVKTWVTVGISVVGIVLYVGFATRYHPPVNAHIVEPLVMQINDANAARDLFSQGQLPSYTETLTGNFQEPLQFIVAAQNDARLTELFTRAGWDRADSATVASISKLAAAAVLNKGYANAPITSSFWNTMPHDLGFERMTEKNTVRERHHVRIWKTSIVTRDGKHVYVGTSSFDARIKWGITHAIRPDIDTEREYVFSSFIDTGMVRQSEKIQFVSPVLGSNFSGDPFFTDGNAYIITLD
;
A
#
# COMPACT_ATOMS: atom_id res chain seq x y z
N MET A 1 8.00 23.45 8.38
CA MET A 1 6.88 23.56 9.34
C MET A 1 7.28 22.68 10.51
N ASP A 2 8.11 23.18 11.43
CA ASP A 2 8.82 22.35 12.42
C ASP A 2 8.53 22.71 13.88
N GLU A 3 7.45 23.44 14.16
CA GLU A 3 7.18 23.94 15.53
C GLU A 3 6.15 23.13 16.36
N PHE A 4 5.74 21.93 15.91
CA PHE A 4 4.88 21.05 16.73
C PHE A 4 5.27 19.57 16.67
N SER A 5 6.57 19.25 16.63
CA SER A 5 6.99 17.86 16.88
C SER A 5 7.03 17.61 18.39
N PHE A 6 6.13 16.75 18.90
CA PHE A 6 6.14 16.28 20.29
C PHE A 6 7.32 15.34 20.61
N LEU A 7 8.10 14.96 19.59
CA LEU A 7 9.13 13.92 19.64
C LEU A 7 10.37 14.30 20.48
N PRO A 8 10.92 15.54 20.45
CA PRO A 8 12.07 15.90 21.27
C PRO A 8 11.76 15.95 22.77
N TYR A 9 10.50 16.21 23.14
CA TYR A 9 10.05 16.21 24.53
C TYR A 9 9.86 14.80 25.10
N LEU A 10 9.74 13.77 24.25
CA LEU A 10 9.66 12.37 24.68
C LEU A 10 11.04 11.78 25.00
N ASP A 11 12.10 12.23 24.33
CA ASP A 11 13.48 11.83 24.64
C ASP A 11 13.93 12.31 26.03
N SER A 12 13.46 13.48 26.48
CA SER A 12 13.76 14.01 27.82
C SER A 12 12.95 13.35 28.94
N LEU A 13 11.91 12.58 28.61
CA LEU A 13 11.06 11.91 29.59
C LEU A 13 11.65 10.60 30.11
N GLY A 14 12.55 9.91 29.38
CA GLY A 14 13.29 8.73 29.85
C GLY A 14 12.50 7.83 30.82
N ALA A 15 12.95 7.75 32.08
CA ALA A 15 12.31 6.96 33.15
C ALA A 15 10.88 7.40 33.52
N LEU A 16 10.51 8.67 33.33
CA LEU A 16 9.17 9.20 33.61
C LEU A 16 8.11 8.63 32.66
N GLY A 17 8.47 8.26 31.43
CA GLY A 17 7.53 7.67 30.47
C GLY A 17 6.94 6.33 30.95
N TYR A 18 7.74 5.50 31.64
CA TYR A 18 7.26 4.25 32.25
C TYR A 18 6.26 4.51 33.38
N TRP A 19 6.50 5.53 34.20
CA TRP A 19 5.57 5.94 35.25
C TRP A 19 4.27 6.51 34.68
N VAL A 20 4.33 7.26 33.57
CA VAL A 20 3.13 7.72 32.86
C VAL A 20 2.30 6.54 32.38
N VAL A 21 2.92 5.52 31.77
CA VAL A 21 2.23 4.30 31.35
C VAL A 21 1.60 3.56 32.53
N PHE A 22 2.32 3.46 33.65
CA PHE A 22 1.80 2.90 34.91
C PHE A 22 0.57 3.67 35.40
N PHE A 23 0.64 4.99 35.51
CA PHE A 23 -0.47 5.81 36.02
C PHE A 23 -1.67 5.77 35.10
N ILE A 24 -1.46 5.75 33.79
CA ILE A 24 -2.55 5.64 32.82
C ILE A 24 -3.23 4.27 32.89
N ALA A 25 -2.45 3.18 32.96
CA ALA A 25 -2.99 1.83 33.15
C ALA A 25 -3.73 1.69 34.49
N PHE A 26 -3.21 2.33 35.55
CA PHE A 26 -3.86 2.40 36.85
C PHE A 26 -5.20 3.15 36.79
N LEU A 27 -5.22 4.39 36.28
CA LEU A 27 -6.42 5.20 36.20
C LEU A 27 -7.49 4.56 35.30
N GLU A 28 -7.08 3.88 34.23
CA GLU A 28 -7.99 3.10 33.37
C GLU A 28 -8.62 1.89 34.10
N ALA A 29 -7.89 1.27 35.02
CA ALA A 29 -8.36 0.13 35.80
C ALA A 29 -9.21 0.53 37.01
N VAL A 30 -9.06 1.76 37.51
CA VAL A 30 -9.90 2.29 38.60
C VAL A 30 -11.32 2.54 38.10
N ALA A 31 -12.30 1.95 38.80
CA ALA A 31 -13.72 2.17 38.59
C ALA A 31 -14.02 3.66 38.62
N PHE A 32 -15.01 4.12 37.85
CA PHE A 32 -15.36 5.54 37.66
C PHE A 32 -14.37 6.36 36.81
N ILE A 33 -13.06 6.24 37.06
CA ILE A 33 -12.03 7.00 36.32
C ILE A 33 -11.76 6.38 34.95
N GLY A 34 -11.71 5.05 34.87
CA GLY A 34 -11.39 4.33 33.64
C GLY A 34 -12.41 4.47 32.52
N ALA A 35 -13.59 5.06 32.79
CA ALA A 35 -14.52 5.46 31.75
C ALA A 35 -14.03 6.67 30.92
N PHE A 36 -13.11 7.47 31.47
CA PHE A 36 -12.60 8.71 30.88
C PHE A 36 -11.17 8.58 30.32
N VAL A 37 -10.43 7.55 30.73
CA VAL A 37 -9.02 7.38 30.38
C VAL A 37 -8.87 6.30 29.30
N PRO A 38 -8.41 6.63 28.07
CA PRO A 38 -8.23 5.65 27.00
C PRO A 38 -6.89 4.90 27.16
N GLY A 39 -6.69 4.25 28.31
CA GLY A 39 -5.40 3.68 28.69
C GLY A 39 -4.89 2.59 27.75
N ALA A 40 -5.77 1.73 27.24
CA ALA A 40 -5.40 0.68 26.29
C ALA A 40 -4.76 1.24 25.01
N SER A 41 -5.29 2.34 24.48
CA SER A 41 -4.74 3.00 23.29
C SER A 41 -3.35 3.59 23.55
N ILE A 42 -3.14 4.17 24.73
CA ILE A 42 -1.86 4.77 25.12
C ILE A 42 -0.82 3.68 25.41
N VAL A 43 -1.21 2.56 26.01
CA VAL A 43 -0.34 1.39 26.20
C VAL A 43 0.04 0.77 24.85
N VAL A 44 -0.89 0.66 23.89
CA VAL A 44 -0.56 0.26 22.50
C VAL A 44 0.43 1.26 21.88
N LEU A 45 0.22 2.57 22.07
CA LEU A 45 1.14 3.59 21.57
C LEU A 45 2.53 3.48 22.21
N ALA A 46 2.62 3.20 23.52
CA ALA A 46 3.91 2.98 24.20
C ALA A 46 4.63 1.74 23.64
N GLY A 47 3.88 0.67 23.35
CA GLY A 47 4.38 -0.50 22.63
C GLY A 47 4.91 -0.14 21.24
N PHE A 48 4.22 0.73 20.50
CA PHE A 48 4.72 1.25 19.22
C PHE A 48 6.01 2.08 19.40
N LEU A 49 6.06 2.97 20.39
CA LEU A 49 7.22 3.84 20.65
C LEU A 49 8.46 3.04 21.09
N SER A 50 8.28 1.89 21.75
CA SER A 50 9.39 0.99 22.07
C SER A 50 10.13 0.47 20.81
N THR A 51 9.43 0.35 19.66
CA THR A 51 10.07 0.00 18.36
C THR A 51 10.92 1.12 17.78
N GLN A 52 10.80 2.34 18.32
CA GLN A 52 11.62 3.48 17.96
C GLN A 52 12.81 3.68 18.89
N GLY A 53 12.99 2.81 19.87
CA GLY A 53 14.10 2.85 20.82
C GLY A 53 13.85 3.73 22.04
N TYR A 54 12.66 4.33 22.18
CA TYR A 54 12.32 5.20 23.32
C TYR A 54 12.07 4.44 24.64
N PHE A 55 11.63 3.18 24.56
CA PHE A 55 11.31 2.37 25.73
C PHE A 55 11.74 0.91 25.54
N ASP A 56 12.13 0.24 26.63
CA ASP A 56 12.27 -1.21 26.68
C ASP A 56 10.90 -1.86 26.87
N ILE A 57 10.59 -2.84 26.03
CA ILE A 57 9.27 -3.49 26.04
C ILE A 57 9.07 -4.38 27.28
N GLY A 58 10.13 -4.97 27.82
CA GLY A 58 10.08 -5.77 29.04
C GLY A 58 9.69 -4.89 30.23
N ASP A 59 10.33 -3.74 30.37
CA ASP A 59 10.01 -2.78 31.44
C ASP A 59 8.59 -2.22 31.29
N LEU A 60 8.17 -1.87 30.07
CA LEU A 60 6.78 -1.43 29.83
C LEU A 60 5.75 -2.48 30.25
N ILE A 61 6.01 -3.77 30.03
CA ILE A 61 5.11 -4.85 30.47
C ILE A 61 4.95 -4.82 31.99
N TRP A 62 6.04 -4.64 32.73
CA TRP A 62 6.00 -4.54 34.19
C TRP A 62 5.20 -3.34 34.67
N PHE A 63 5.50 -2.14 34.16
CA PHE A 63 4.84 -0.91 34.58
C PHE A 63 3.34 -0.91 34.21
N ALA A 64 2.98 -1.33 33.00
CA ALA A 64 1.58 -1.43 32.59
C ALA A 64 0.81 -2.49 33.38
N ALA A 65 1.41 -3.67 33.62
CA ALA A 65 0.77 -4.73 34.41
C ALA A 65 0.57 -4.30 35.87
N LEU A 66 1.59 -3.73 36.51
CA LEU A 66 1.49 -3.27 37.90
C LEU A 66 0.44 -2.17 38.05
N GLY A 67 0.40 -1.20 37.13
CA GLY A 67 -0.62 -0.16 37.12
C GLY A 67 -2.02 -0.74 37.04
N ALA A 68 -2.27 -1.63 36.07
CA ALA A 68 -3.56 -2.27 35.90
C ALA A 68 -3.98 -3.13 37.11
N ILE A 69 -3.05 -3.89 37.70
CA ILE A 69 -3.31 -4.74 38.88
C ILE A 69 -3.70 -3.88 40.08
N LEU A 70 -2.96 -2.82 40.35
CA LEU A 70 -3.23 -1.91 41.47
C LEU A 70 -4.54 -1.14 41.28
N GLY A 71 -4.84 -0.70 40.06
CA GLY A 71 -6.11 -0.02 39.77
C GLY A 71 -7.31 -0.94 39.99
N ASP A 72 -7.23 -2.20 39.54
CA ASP A 72 -8.29 -3.18 39.78
C ASP A 72 -8.43 -3.52 41.28
N ALA A 73 -7.33 -3.53 42.04
CA ALA A 73 -7.37 -3.72 43.48
C ALA A 73 -8.09 -2.57 44.21
N VAL A 74 -7.87 -1.32 43.75
CA VAL A 74 -8.61 -0.16 44.24
C VAL A 74 -10.10 -0.28 43.88
N SER A 75 -10.43 -0.65 42.65
CA SER A 75 -11.80 -0.89 42.21
C SER A 75 -12.52 -1.95 43.04
N TYR A 76 -11.83 -3.06 43.33
CA TYR A 76 -12.33 -4.12 44.18
C TYR A 76 -12.61 -3.64 45.61
N TYR A 77 -11.68 -2.89 46.20
CA TYR A 77 -11.85 -2.31 47.52
C TYR A 77 -13.02 -1.32 47.58
N LEU A 78 -13.16 -0.44 46.58
CA LEU A 78 -14.32 0.45 46.46
C LEU A 78 -15.63 -0.33 46.39
N GLY A 79 -15.65 -1.46 45.69
CA GLY A 79 -16.80 -2.37 45.62
C GLY A 79 -17.22 -2.92 47.00
N THR A 80 -16.26 -3.22 47.88
CA THR A 80 -16.56 -3.71 49.24
C THR A 80 -17.25 -2.66 50.13
N LYS A 81 -17.13 -1.37 49.78
CA LYS A 81 -17.78 -0.25 50.49
C LYS A 81 -19.21 0.05 50.03
N GLY A 82 -19.73 -0.70 49.05
CA GLY A 82 -21.13 -0.63 48.62
C GLY A 82 -21.39 0.20 47.35
N THR A 83 -22.67 0.37 47.00
CA THR A 83 -23.14 0.90 45.70
C THR A 83 -23.46 2.40 45.69
N HIS A 84 -23.18 3.14 46.77
CA HIS A 84 -23.56 4.56 46.92
C HIS A 84 -23.06 5.50 45.80
N PHE A 85 -22.11 5.05 44.98
CA PHE A 85 -21.54 5.78 43.85
C PHE A 85 -22.31 5.63 42.52
N PHE A 86 -23.26 4.70 42.40
CA PHE A 86 -24.09 4.51 41.20
C PHE A 86 -25.48 5.13 41.41
N ARG A 87 -25.83 6.14 40.61
CA ARG A 87 -27.15 6.82 40.62
C ARG A 87 -27.74 6.85 39.20
N GLU A 88 -29.06 6.69 39.07
CA GLU A 88 -29.76 6.66 37.77
C GLU A 88 -29.66 7.96 36.97
N GLU A 89 -29.43 9.09 37.64
CA GLU A 89 -29.38 10.43 37.03
C GLU A 89 -28.09 10.70 36.22
N ASN A 90 -27.07 9.84 36.34
CA ASN A 90 -25.79 10.01 35.64
C ASN A 90 -25.77 9.29 34.28
N LYS A 91 -25.70 10.06 33.18
CA LYS A 91 -25.73 9.53 31.79
C LYS A 91 -24.62 8.51 31.45
N LEU A 92 -23.52 8.48 32.21
CA LEU A 92 -22.33 7.67 31.94
C LEU A 92 -22.23 6.42 32.86
N LEU A 93 -22.76 6.51 34.09
CA LEU A 93 -22.74 5.44 35.10
C LEU A 93 -24.15 4.84 35.27
N LYS A 94 -24.70 4.35 34.16
CA LYS A 94 -26.04 3.75 34.16
C LYS A 94 -26.04 2.46 34.98
N ALA A 95 -27.09 2.26 35.77
CA ALA A 95 -27.37 0.99 36.45
C ALA A 95 -27.29 -0.21 35.49
N SER A 96 -27.63 -0.02 34.21
CA SER A 96 -27.53 -1.05 33.18
C SER A 96 -26.11 -1.58 32.88
N HIS A 97 -25.05 -0.80 33.10
CA HIS A 97 -23.66 -1.30 32.98
C HIS A 97 -23.26 -2.15 34.19
N LEU A 98 -23.71 -1.74 35.39
CA LEU A 98 -23.54 -2.51 36.61
C LEU A 98 -24.30 -3.85 36.54
N GLU A 99 -25.55 -3.84 36.07
CA GLU A 99 -26.35 -5.05 35.84
C GLU A 99 -25.73 -6.00 34.80
N ARG A 100 -25.12 -5.45 33.74
CA ARG A 100 -24.39 -6.25 32.74
C ARG A 100 -23.15 -6.90 33.35
N ALA A 101 -22.38 -6.14 34.12
CA ALA A 101 -21.21 -6.65 34.83
C ALA A 101 -21.60 -7.69 35.91
N GLN A 102 -22.71 -7.50 36.63
CA GLN A 102 -23.27 -8.47 37.57
C GLN A 102 -23.72 -9.75 36.87
N ARG A 103 -24.49 -9.66 35.78
CA ARG A 103 -24.88 -10.85 34.98
C ARG A 103 -23.66 -11.59 34.42
N PHE A 104 -22.64 -10.85 33.99
CA PHE A 104 -21.39 -11.41 33.53
C PHE A 104 -20.62 -12.12 34.67
N PHE A 105 -20.59 -11.50 35.86
CA PHE A 105 -19.98 -12.07 37.06
C PHE A 105 -20.71 -13.34 37.53
N VAL A 106 -22.05 -13.33 37.56
CA VAL A 106 -22.86 -14.51 37.91
C VAL A 106 -22.61 -15.67 36.93
N ARG A 107 -22.45 -15.38 35.64
CA ARG A 107 -22.25 -16.41 34.61
C ARG A 107 -20.84 -17.03 34.63
N TYR A 108 -19.81 -16.23 34.89
CA TYR A 108 -18.41 -16.66 34.75
C TYR A 108 -17.65 -16.78 36.08
N GLY A 109 -18.26 -16.39 37.20
CA GLY A 109 -17.67 -16.46 38.54
C GLY A 109 -16.31 -15.79 38.61
N SER A 110 -15.34 -16.41 39.27
CA SER A 110 -13.99 -15.86 39.44
C SER A 110 -13.25 -15.57 38.12
N LYS A 111 -13.58 -16.29 37.04
CA LYS A 111 -12.96 -16.10 35.71
C LYS A 111 -13.41 -14.80 35.04
N SER A 112 -14.46 -14.16 35.55
CA SER A 112 -14.94 -12.88 35.02
C SER A 112 -13.87 -11.79 35.13
N ILE A 113 -13.01 -11.82 36.15
CA ILE A 113 -11.91 -10.85 36.32
C ILE A 113 -10.96 -10.91 35.11
N PHE A 114 -10.61 -12.13 34.68
CA PHE A 114 -9.75 -12.33 33.52
C PHE A 114 -10.45 -11.93 32.21
N LEU A 115 -11.65 -12.48 31.97
CA LEU A 115 -12.37 -12.26 30.70
C LEU A 115 -12.87 -10.82 30.56
N GLY A 116 -13.28 -10.20 31.65
CA GLY A 116 -13.80 -8.84 31.69
C GLY A 116 -12.74 -7.79 31.32
N ARG A 117 -11.46 -8.08 31.59
CA ARG A 117 -10.34 -7.19 31.27
C ARG A 117 -10.13 -6.96 29.77
N PHE A 118 -10.64 -7.85 28.92
CA PHE A 118 -10.57 -7.71 27.45
C PHE A 118 -11.87 -7.17 26.83
N ILE A 119 -12.88 -6.81 27.64
CA ILE A 119 -14.18 -6.33 27.17
C ILE A 119 -14.38 -4.88 27.63
N GLY A 120 -14.04 -3.92 26.75
CA GLY A 120 -13.95 -2.49 27.05
C GLY A 120 -15.05 -1.90 27.96
N PRO A 121 -16.34 -2.02 27.62
CA PRO A 121 -17.41 -1.36 28.40
C PRO A 121 -17.64 -1.88 29.82
N ILE A 122 -17.17 -3.10 30.14
CA ILE A 122 -17.38 -3.71 31.47
C ILE A 122 -16.07 -3.85 32.26
N ARG A 123 -14.92 -3.68 31.62
CA ARG A 123 -13.58 -3.81 32.19
C ARG A 123 -13.41 -3.10 33.54
N PRO A 124 -13.64 -1.78 33.68
CA PRO A 124 -13.42 -1.09 34.95
C PRO A 124 -14.48 -1.41 36.03
N ILE A 125 -15.58 -2.09 35.66
CA ILE A 125 -16.73 -2.36 36.54
C ILE A 125 -16.66 -3.77 37.13
N VAL A 126 -16.06 -4.73 36.42
CA VAL A 126 -16.00 -6.13 36.86
C VAL A 126 -15.23 -6.32 38.18
N PRO A 127 -14.05 -5.72 38.40
CA PRO A 127 -13.36 -5.79 39.70
C PRO A 127 -14.19 -5.17 40.84
N PHE A 128 -14.89 -4.07 40.57
CA PHE A 128 -15.80 -3.43 41.53
C PHE A 128 -16.96 -4.36 41.91
N VAL A 129 -17.60 -5.01 40.93
CA VAL A 129 -18.68 -5.98 41.16
C VAL A 129 -18.20 -7.21 41.94
N ALA A 130 -16.95 -7.63 41.72
CA ALA A 130 -16.34 -8.72 42.50
C ALA A 130 -16.18 -8.35 43.98
N GLY A 131 -15.80 -7.10 44.26
CA GLY A 131 -15.77 -6.56 45.62
C GLY A 131 -17.17 -6.44 46.25
N LEU A 132 -18.14 -5.94 45.49
CA LEU A 132 -19.54 -5.85 45.91
C LEU A 132 -20.14 -7.22 46.26
N SER A 133 -19.75 -8.25 45.51
CA SER A 133 -20.18 -9.63 45.70
C SER A 133 -19.39 -10.37 46.79
N ARG A 134 -18.48 -9.68 47.50
CA ARG A 134 -17.61 -10.23 48.55
C ARG A 134 -16.83 -11.48 48.10
N MET A 135 -16.29 -11.43 46.89
CA MET A 135 -15.39 -12.48 46.39
C MET A 135 -14.20 -12.68 47.35
N ASN A 136 -13.60 -13.87 47.40
CA ASN A 136 -12.41 -14.07 48.22
C ASN A 136 -11.22 -13.27 47.64
N MET A 137 -10.52 -12.50 48.48
CA MET A 137 -9.40 -11.64 48.08
C MET A 137 -8.26 -12.42 47.38
N ARG A 138 -7.95 -13.65 47.82
CA ARG A 138 -6.90 -14.48 47.21
C ARG A 138 -7.27 -14.90 45.80
N THR A 139 -8.52 -15.32 45.60
CA THR A 139 -9.05 -15.68 44.29
C THR A 139 -9.08 -14.46 43.36
N PHE A 140 -9.46 -13.29 43.87
CA PHE A 140 -9.44 -12.05 43.11
C PHE A 140 -8.01 -11.68 42.68
N LEU A 141 -7.06 -11.64 43.61
CA LEU A 141 -5.66 -11.30 43.34
C LEU A 141 -5.04 -12.24 42.30
N PHE A 142 -5.27 -13.55 42.40
CA PHE A 142 -4.77 -14.52 41.42
C PHE A 142 -5.24 -14.18 40.00
N TRP A 143 -6.56 -14.02 39.80
CA TRP A 143 -7.08 -13.70 38.47
C TRP A 143 -6.69 -12.29 38.02
N ASN A 144 -6.55 -11.33 38.94
CA ASN A 144 -6.13 -9.96 38.65
C ASN A 144 -4.66 -9.93 38.19
N VAL A 145 -3.75 -10.61 38.87
CA VAL A 145 -2.33 -10.67 38.47
C VAL A 145 -2.17 -11.34 37.11
N VAL A 146 -2.73 -12.54 36.93
CA VAL A 146 -2.62 -13.31 35.68
C VAL A 146 -3.18 -12.53 34.49
N SER A 147 -4.35 -11.91 34.66
CA SER A 147 -4.96 -11.12 33.59
C SER A 147 -4.25 -9.78 33.35
N GLY A 148 -3.52 -9.25 34.33
CA GLY A 148 -2.84 -7.96 34.24
C GLY A 148 -1.63 -8.06 33.34
N PHE A 149 -0.83 -9.10 33.57
CA PHE A 149 0.27 -9.45 32.67
C PHE A 149 -0.22 -9.84 31.29
N ALA A 150 -1.25 -10.68 31.18
CA ALA A 150 -1.80 -11.06 29.88
C ALA A 150 -2.30 -9.85 29.08
N TRP A 151 -2.95 -8.89 29.74
CA TRP A 151 -3.43 -7.66 29.12
C TRP A 151 -2.29 -6.74 28.68
N ALA A 152 -1.28 -6.53 29.54
CA ALA A 152 -0.13 -5.70 29.23
C ALA A 152 0.66 -6.25 28.05
N ILE A 153 0.97 -7.56 28.08
CA ILE A 153 1.62 -8.28 26.97
C ILE A 153 0.79 -8.10 25.70
N PHE A 154 -0.50 -8.41 25.71
CA PHE A 154 -1.34 -8.33 24.51
C PHE A 154 -1.32 -6.93 23.86
N HIS A 155 -1.52 -5.87 24.63
CA HIS A 155 -1.62 -4.51 24.08
C HIS A 155 -0.25 -3.93 23.70
N LEU A 156 0.80 -4.16 24.50
CA LEU A 156 2.14 -3.69 24.18
C LEU A 156 2.69 -4.41 22.94
N PHE A 157 2.51 -5.73 22.83
CA PHE A 157 2.93 -6.45 21.63
C PHE A 157 2.09 -6.08 20.41
N LEU A 158 0.79 -5.78 20.56
CA LEU A 158 -0.02 -5.26 19.46
C LEU A 158 0.57 -3.96 18.90
N GLY A 159 0.97 -3.03 19.79
CA GLY A 159 1.66 -1.80 19.42
C GLY A 159 3.05 -2.04 18.81
N TYR A 160 3.84 -2.93 19.41
CA TYR A 160 5.18 -3.29 18.97
C TYR A 160 5.17 -3.92 17.57
N PHE A 161 4.30 -4.89 17.32
CA PHE A 161 4.17 -5.50 16.00
C PHE A 161 3.61 -4.51 14.96
N PHE A 162 2.70 -3.62 15.36
CA PHE A 162 2.20 -2.57 14.47
C PHE A 162 3.29 -1.55 14.12
N GLY A 163 4.12 -1.14 15.09
CA GLY A 163 5.27 -0.26 14.84
C GLY A 163 6.35 -0.92 13.98
N GLY A 164 6.62 -2.20 14.24
CA GLY A 164 7.46 -3.02 13.38
C GLY A 164 6.91 -3.11 11.95
N ALA A 165 5.59 -3.25 11.78
CA ALA A 165 4.95 -3.26 10.47
C ALA A 165 5.00 -1.90 9.77
N VAL A 166 4.72 -0.78 10.46
CA VAL A 166 4.76 0.59 9.88
C VAL A 166 6.16 0.95 9.40
N LYS A 167 7.17 0.62 10.19
CA LYS A 167 8.55 0.94 9.85
C LYS A 167 9.14 -0.07 8.85
N ALA A 168 8.65 -1.32 8.81
CA ALA A 168 8.82 -2.22 7.68
C ALA A 168 8.17 -1.67 6.40
N MET A 169 6.99 -1.05 6.49
CA MET A 169 6.30 -0.46 5.34
C MET A 169 7.03 0.76 4.77
N GLU A 170 7.76 1.52 5.59
CA GLU A 170 8.56 2.67 5.17
C GLU A 170 9.87 2.27 4.46
N ALA A 171 10.46 1.14 4.87
CA ALA A 171 11.79 0.72 4.41
C ALA A 171 11.78 -0.37 3.34
N TRP A 172 10.61 -0.89 2.98
CA TRP A 172 10.47 -1.87 1.91
C TRP A 172 9.92 -1.22 0.64
N SER A 173 10.81 -0.91 -0.29
CA SER A 173 10.45 -0.49 -1.64
C SER A 173 10.23 -1.65 -2.63
N THR A 174 9.74 -2.82 -2.21
CA THR A 174 9.28 -3.87 -3.16
C THR A 174 7.78 -3.72 -3.42
N ARG A 175 7.45 -2.65 -4.15
CA ARG A 175 6.10 -2.13 -4.43
C ARG A 175 5.11 -3.15 -5.00
N ALA A 176 5.54 -4.28 -5.56
CA ALA A 176 4.64 -5.36 -5.98
C ALA A 176 3.99 -6.09 -4.78
N GLY A 177 4.78 -6.36 -3.72
CA GLY A 177 4.28 -6.94 -2.47
C GLY A 177 3.38 -5.96 -1.71
N PHE A 178 3.73 -4.68 -1.66
CA PHE A 178 2.89 -3.61 -1.07
C PHE A 178 1.63 -3.31 -1.85
N PHE A 179 1.68 -3.38 -3.18
CA PHE A 179 0.47 -3.19 -3.95
C PHE A 179 -0.49 -4.34 -3.68
N VAL A 180 -0.03 -5.59 -3.68
CA VAL A 180 -0.90 -6.74 -3.42
C VAL A 180 -1.34 -6.81 -1.95
N LEU A 181 -0.42 -6.70 -0.99
CA LEU A 181 -0.73 -6.74 0.44
C LEU A 181 -1.48 -5.49 0.89
N GLY A 182 -1.09 -4.31 0.42
CA GLY A 182 -1.79 -3.05 0.66
C GLY A 182 -3.17 -3.05 0.02
N LEU A 183 -3.33 -3.56 -1.21
CA LEU A 183 -4.66 -3.77 -1.79
C LEU A 183 -5.47 -4.74 -0.94
N ILE A 184 -4.90 -5.85 -0.47
CA ILE A 184 -5.57 -6.84 0.39
C ILE A 184 -5.94 -6.25 1.75
N LEU A 185 -5.06 -5.45 2.36
CA LEU A 185 -5.27 -4.82 3.66
C LEU A 185 -6.23 -3.63 3.55
N ILE A 186 -6.15 -2.82 2.50
CA ILE A 186 -7.10 -1.74 2.20
C ILE A 186 -8.45 -2.36 1.88
N THR A 187 -8.53 -3.39 1.03
CA THR A 187 -9.80 -4.08 0.78
C THR A 187 -10.31 -4.79 2.02
N GLY A 188 -9.46 -5.36 2.87
CA GLY A 188 -9.81 -5.97 4.14
C GLY A 188 -10.27 -4.96 5.20
N LEU A 189 -9.63 -3.80 5.28
CA LEU A 189 -9.99 -2.69 6.16
C LEU A 189 -11.29 -2.05 5.68
N VAL A 190 -11.41 -1.76 4.38
CA VAL A 190 -12.65 -1.34 3.73
C VAL A 190 -13.73 -2.40 4.00
N TRP A 191 -13.46 -3.69 3.86
CA TRP A 191 -14.41 -4.75 4.19
C TRP A 191 -14.86 -4.69 5.65
N LEU A 192 -13.92 -4.56 6.60
CA LEU A 192 -14.22 -4.50 8.04
C LEU A 192 -15.01 -3.24 8.40
N VAL A 193 -14.60 -2.09 7.88
CA VAL A 193 -15.28 -0.80 8.06
C VAL A 193 -16.69 -0.88 7.48
N PHE A 194 -16.85 -1.32 6.23
CA PHE A 194 -18.17 -1.44 5.59
C PHE A 194 -19.04 -2.54 6.22
N LYS A 195 -18.46 -3.60 6.78
CA LYS A 195 -19.18 -4.66 7.48
C LYS A 195 -19.67 -4.20 8.86
N LYS A 196 -18.92 -3.32 9.53
CA LYS A 196 -19.27 -2.75 10.84
C LYS A 196 -19.89 -1.35 10.76
N SER A 197 -20.13 -0.78 9.56
CA SER A 197 -20.54 0.61 9.36
C SER A 197 -22.02 0.90 9.61
N ALA A 198 -22.86 -0.08 9.90
CA ALA A 198 -24.29 0.15 10.17
C ALA A 198 -24.55 1.26 11.22
N PRO A 199 -23.77 1.36 12.34
CA PRO A 199 -23.90 2.46 13.29
C PRO A 199 -23.44 3.81 12.70
N ILE A 200 -22.37 3.83 11.91
CA ILE A 200 -21.85 5.06 11.26
C ILE A 200 -22.89 5.64 10.31
N PHE A 201 -23.53 4.80 9.50
CA PHE A 201 -24.62 5.23 8.62
C PHE A 201 -25.83 5.76 9.40
N SER A 202 -26.14 5.16 10.56
CA SER A 202 -27.22 5.66 11.43
C SER A 202 -26.89 7.03 12.03
N PHE A 203 -25.63 7.25 12.41
CA PHE A 203 -25.13 8.52 12.93
C PHE A 203 -25.13 9.62 11.86
N ILE A 204 -24.58 9.34 10.67
CA ILE A 204 -24.60 10.28 9.54
C ILE A 204 -26.04 10.66 9.18
N ARG A 205 -26.96 9.68 9.14
CA ARG A 205 -28.38 9.95 8.89
C ARG A 205 -29.00 10.81 9.98
N SER A 206 -28.60 10.65 11.24
CA SER A 206 -29.04 11.50 12.34
C SER A 206 -28.53 12.93 12.21
N ILE A 207 -27.25 13.13 11.86
CA ILE A 207 -26.67 14.45 11.62
C ILE A 207 -27.40 15.14 10.48
N ILE A 208 -27.56 14.47 9.34
CA ILE A 208 -28.25 15.04 8.16
C ILE A 208 -29.68 15.46 8.52
N ARG A 209 -30.40 14.65 9.31
CA ARG A 209 -31.75 15.00 9.76
C ARG A 209 -31.74 16.23 10.67
N SER A 210 -30.84 16.26 11.65
CA SER A 210 -30.69 17.42 12.55
C SER A 210 -30.33 18.71 11.80
N MET A 211 -29.42 18.63 10.83
CA MET A 211 -29.05 19.78 9.99
C MET A 211 -30.23 20.23 9.12
N ARG A 212 -30.96 19.29 8.53
CA ARG A 212 -32.16 19.62 7.73
C ARG A 212 -33.21 20.34 8.55
N ASP A 213 -33.49 19.82 9.75
CA ASP A 213 -34.53 20.38 10.61
C ASP A 213 -34.09 21.76 11.18
N ALA A 214 -32.80 21.94 11.48
CA ALA A 214 -32.24 23.23 11.88
C ALA A 214 -32.27 24.29 10.75
N LEU A 215 -31.96 23.89 9.51
CA LEU A 215 -32.04 24.76 8.33
C LEU A 215 -33.49 25.15 8.01
N ALA A 216 -34.43 24.22 8.15
CA ALA A 216 -35.86 24.49 7.90
C ALA A 216 -36.48 25.44 8.94
N ALA A 217 -35.94 25.47 10.16
CA ALA A 217 -36.40 26.35 11.24
C ALA A 217 -35.78 27.76 11.20
N ASN A 218 -34.79 28.02 10.33
CA ASN A 218 -34.09 29.30 10.29
C ASN A 218 -34.95 30.40 9.60
N PRO A 219 -35.22 31.54 10.25
CA PRO A 219 -36.04 32.63 9.70
C PRO A 219 -35.52 33.23 8.40
N ASP A 220 -34.19 33.33 8.25
CA ASP A 220 -33.53 33.89 7.06
C ASP A 220 -33.66 32.94 5.87
N ILE A 221 -33.56 31.63 6.11
CA ILE A 221 -33.82 30.60 5.09
C ILE A 221 -35.29 30.68 4.65
N GLN A 222 -36.23 30.84 5.57
CA GLN A 222 -37.66 31.00 5.23
C GLN A 222 -37.97 32.29 4.47
N ARG A 223 -37.21 33.37 4.73
CA ARG A 223 -37.29 34.61 3.96
C ARG A 223 -36.74 34.39 2.54
N LEU A 224 -35.58 33.77 2.39
CA LEU A 224 -34.98 33.43 1.11
C LEU A 224 -35.88 32.50 0.26
N MET A 225 -36.57 31.54 0.90
CA MET A 225 -37.55 30.67 0.24
C MET A 225 -38.76 31.41 -0.32
N ARG A 226 -39.18 32.52 0.33
CA ARG A 226 -40.27 33.37 -0.15
C ARG A 226 -39.82 34.30 -1.28
N GLU A 227 -38.61 34.85 -1.19
CA GLU A 227 -38.04 35.77 -2.19
C GLU A 227 -37.62 35.05 -3.48
N HIS A 228 -37.15 33.80 -3.38
CA HIS A 228 -36.69 33.01 -4.54
C HIS A 228 -37.29 31.58 -4.58
N PRO A 229 -38.59 31.43 -4.89
CA PRO A 229 -39.30 30.15 -4.78
C PRO A 229 -38.78 29.08 -5.77
N LEU A 230 -38.37 29.47 -6.97
CA LEU A 230 -37.85 28.54 -7.98
C LEU A 230 -36.45 28.01 -7.62
N ALA A 231 -35.55 28.90 -7.19
CA ALA A 231 -34.18 28.54 -6.82
C ALA A 231 -34.16 27.66 -5.55
N THR A 232 -34.95 28.01 -4.55
CA THR A 232 -35.05 27.22 -3.32
C THR A 232 -35.74 25.87 -3.55
N ALA A 233 -36.79 25.80 -4.37
CA ALA A 233 -37.40 24.52 -4.75
C ALA A 233 -36.42 23.61 -5.50
N PHE A 234 -35.55 24.16 -6.34
CA PHE A 234 -34.48 23.40 -6.98
C PHE A 234 -33.48 22.84 -5.96
N LEU A 235 -32.96 23.67 -5.05
CA LEU A 235 -32.00 23.26 -4.02
C LEU A 235 -32.57 22.19 -3.08
N VAL A 236 -33.82 22.37 -2.63
CA VAL A 236 -34.53 21.40 -1.79
C VAL A 236 -34.67 20.05 -2.50
N ARG A 237 -34.97 20.05 -3.80
CA ARG A 237 -35.00 18.80 -4.60
C ARG A 237 -33.63 18.15 -4.69
N ARG A 238 -32.54 18.92 -4.74
CA ARG A 238 -31.16 18.41 -4.86
C ARG A 238 -30.59 17.84 -3.56
N ILE A 239 -31.15 18.18 -2.40
CA ILE A 239 -30.77 17.60 -1.11
C ILE A 239 -31.73 16.49 -0.65
N ASP A 240 -32.77 16.18 -1.42
CA ASP A 240 -33.70 15.10 -1.10
C ASP A 240 -33.02 13.73 -1.24
N ALA A 241 -32.84 13.03 -0.11
CA ALA A 241 -32.26 11.69 -0.07
C ALA A 241 -33.25 10.56 -0.40
N ALA A 242 -34.55 10.85 -0.52
CA ALA A 242 -35.57 9.84 -0.77
C ALA A 242 -35.61 9.36 -2.22
N ARG A 243 -35.21 10.23 -3.17
CA ARG A 243 -35.22 9.94 -4.60
C ARG A 243 -33.80 10.00 -5.15
N PHE A 244 -33.47 9.09 -6.07
CA PHE A 244 -32.14 9.10 -6.71
C PHE A 244 -31.87 10.42 -7.44
N SER A 245 -32.89 11.03 -8.05
CA SER A 245 -32.80 12.33 -8.75
C SER A 245 -32.44 13.52 -7.84
N GLY A 246 -32.47 13.36 -6.51
CA GLY A 246 -32.10 14.38 -5.53
C GLY A 246 -30.65 14.26 -5.10
N LEU A 247 -30.41 14.07 -3.79
CA LEU A 247 -29.07 14.02 -3.19
C LEU A 247 -28.13 12.99 -3.82
N PRO A 248 -28.57 11.75 -4.12
CA PRO A 248 -27.68 10.76 -4.74
C PRO A 248 -27.14 11.23 -6.10
N LEU A 249 -28.00 11.75 -6.98
CA LEU A 249 -27.57 12.28 -8.28
C LEU A 249 -26.69 13.52 -8.13
N THR A 250 -26.96 14.41 -7.17
CA THR A 250 -26.12 15.57 -6.88
C THR A 250 -24.71 15.13 -6.45
N ILE A 251 -24.60 14.15 -5.56
CA ILE A 251 -23.30 13.59 -5.13
C ILE A 251 -22.60 12.91 -6.31
N PHE A 252 -23.32 12.17 -7.15
CA PHE A 252 -22.75 11.55 -8.35
C PHE A 252 -22.21 12.60 -9.32
N ALA A 253 -22.96 13.68 -9.57
CA ALA A 253 -22.52 14.76 -10.45
C ALA A 253 -21.28 15.48 -9.91
N LEU A 254 -21.23 15.78 -8.60
CA LEU A 254 -20.05 16.36 -7.96
C LEU A 254 -18.84 15.41 -8.00
N ALA A 255 -19.05 14.12 -7.74
CA ALA A 255 -18.00 13.11 -7.86
C ALA A 255 -17.48 13.00 -9.29
N MET A 256 -18.36 13.00 -10.29
CA MET A 256 -17.97 13.00 -11.70
C MET A 256 -17.19 14.27 -12.07
N ALA A 257 -17.63 15.44 -11.63
CA ALA A 257 -16.91 16.70 -11.87
C ALA A 257 -15.51 16.67 -11.23
N TYR A 258 -15.40 16.19 -9.99
CA TYR A 258 -14.11 16.05 -9.30
C TYR A 258 -13.19 15.05 -10.01
N ILE A 259 -13.69 13.88 -10.42
CA ILE A 259 -12.89 12.90 -11.16
C ILE A 259 -12.45 13.44 -12.52
N ALA A 260 -13.30 14.22 -13.20
CA ALA A 260 -12.94 14.88 -14.45
C ALA A 260 -11.82 15.91 -14.24
N LEU A 261 -11.88 16.70 -13.16
CA LEU A 261 -10.81 17.63 -12.78
C LEU A 261 -9.51 16.88 -12.45
N LEU A 262 -9.58 15.76 -11.71
CA LEU A 262 -8.41 14.92 -11.47
C LEU A 262 -7.80 14.36 -12.76
N PHE A 263 -8.64 13.93 -13.70
CA PHE A 263 -8.16 13.44 -14.99
C PHE A 263 -7.50 14.55 -15.82
N ILE A 264 -8.06 15.76 -15.81
CA ILE A 264 -7.46 16.93 -16.45
C ILE A 264 -6.10 17.24 -15.79
N GLY A 265 -6.03 17.26 -14.46
CA GLY A 265 -4.77 17.51 -13.73
C GLY A 265 -3.69 16.46 -14.05
N VAL A 266 -4.03 15.17 -14.02
CA VAL A 266 -3.07 14.11 -14.40
C VAL A 266 -2.65 14.22 -15.86
N THR A 267 -3.56 14.63 -16.75
CA THR A 267 -3.23 14.83 -18.18
C THR A 267 -2.32 16.03 -18.36
N GLU A 268 -2.58 17.15 -17.66
CA GLU A 268 -1.72 18.32 -17.61
C GLU A 268 -0.33 17.92 -17.10
N ASP A 269 -0.24 17.22 -15.98
CA ASP A 269 1.02 16.75 -15.40
C ASP A 269 1.83 15.89 -16.37
N VAL A 270 1.18 15.00 -17.12
CA VAL A 270 1.84 14.15 -18.12
C VAL A 270 2.33 14.96 -19.33
N LEU A 271 1.68 16.08 -19.65
CA LEU A 271 2.03 16.96 -20.77
C LEU A 271 3.07 18.02 -20.40
N THR A 272 3.08 18.51 -19.17
CA THR A 272 3.85 19.69 -18.73
C THR A 272 4.98 19.37 -17.76
N SER A 273 4.93 18.26 -17.01
CA SER A 273 5.79 18.06 -15.83
C SER A 273 6.74 16.87 -15.96
N ASP A 274 8.05 17.17 -15.94
CA ASP A 274 9.11 16.15 -15.95
C ASP A 274 9.08 15.25 -14.70
N VAL A 275 8.62 15.74 -13.55
CA VAL A 275 8.68 14.99 -12.28
C VAL A 275 7.84 13.71 -12.31
N ILE A 276 6.59 13.79 -12.76
CA ILE A 276 5.70 12.62 -12.87
C ILE A 276 6.20 11.67 -13.96
N VAL A 277 6.67 12.21 -15.08
CA VAL A 277 7.24 11.41 -16.18
C VAL A 277 8.49 10.65 -15.73
N GLN A 278 9.41 11.30 -15.01
CA GLN A 278 10.61 10.63 -14.50
C GLN A 278 10.28 9.61 -13.40
N ALA A 279 9.33 9.92 -12.50
CA ALA A 279 8.86 8.96 -11.50
C ALA A 279 8.25 7.72 -12.16
N ASP A 280 7.47 7.90 -13.22
CA ASP A 280 6.90 6.82 -14.03
C ASP A 280 7.97 5.93 -14.66
N ILE A 281 9.02 6.53 -15.24
CA ILE A 281 10.15 5.80 -15.83
C ILE A 281 10.87 4.97 -14.76
N ARG A 282 11.19 5.58 -13.61
CA ARG A 282 11.85 4.88 -12.50
C ARG A 282 10.99 3.72 -11.97
N VAL A 283 9.67 3.91 -11.84
CA VAL A 283 8.74 2.85 -11.45
C VAL A 283 8.71 1.72 -12.48
N ALA A 284 8.64 2.04 -13.78
CA ALA A 284 8.61 1.04 -14.85
C ALA A 284 9.91 0.21 -14.87
N ASN A 285 11.06 0.87 -14.75
CA ASN A 285 12.37 0.21 -14.71
C ASN A 285 12.54 -0.62 -13.43
N ALA A 286 12.07 -0.14 -12.29
CA ALA A 286 12.05 -0.90 -11.04
C ALA A 286 11.24 -2.20 -11.18
N LEU A 287 10.03 -2.12 -11.76
CA LEU A 287 9.18 -3.28 -11.97
C LEU A 287 9.78 -4.29 -12.96
N ALA A 288 10.57 -3.82 -13.92
CA ALA A 288 11.25 -4.70 -14.87
C ALA A 288 12.26 -5.65 -14.19
N VAL A 289 12.91 -5.22 -13.10
CA VAL A 289 13.86 -6.05 -12.33
C VAL A 289 13.16 -7.23 -11.65
N PHE A 290 11.90 -7.08 -11.27
CA PHE A 290 11.12 -8.12 -10.57
C PHE A 290 10.38 -9.07 -11.54
N ARG A 291 10.75 -9.05 -12.82
CA ARG A 291 10.13 -9.92 -13.81
C ARG A 291 10.65 -11.33 -13.70
N ASP A 292 9.71 -12.25 -13.63
CA ASP A 292 9.94 -13.68 -13.61
C ASP A 292 9.06 -14.36 -14.65
N ALA A 293 9.51 -15.47 -15.22
CA ALA A 293 8.83 -16.15 -16.32
C ALA A 293 7.42 -16.64 -15.92
N ASP A 294 7.25 -17.14 -14.70
CA ASP A 294 5.97 -17.65 -14.22
C ASP A 294 5.00 -16.50 -13.93
N LEU A 295 5.50 -15.42 -13.32
CA LEU A 295 4.71 -14.21 -13.09
C LEU A 295 4.33 -13.50 -14.39
N ILE A 296 5.21 -13.45 -15.39
CA ILE A 296 4.87 -12.92 -16.73
C ILE A 296 3.73 -13.74 -17.33
N ARG A 297 3.78 -15.07 -17.26
CA ARG A 297 2.71 -15.94 -17.76
C ARG A 297 1.39 -15.67 -17.04
N PHE A 298 1.43 -15.60 -15.70
CA PHE A 298 0.27 -15.27 -14.88
C PHE A 298 -0.34 -13.90 -15.24
N PHE A 299 0.48 -12.84 -15.27
CA PHE A 299 0.00 -11.49 -15.57
C PHE A 299 -0.41 -11.33 -17.03
N THR A 300 0.11 -12.12 -17.95
CA THR A 300 -0.40 -12.19 -19.33
C THR A 300 -1.84 -12.72 -19.35
N TRP A 301 -2.17 -13.74 -18.55
CA TRP A 301 -3.55 -14.23 -18.45
C TRP A 301 -4.47 -13.20 -17.78
N VAL A 302 -4.00 -12.56 -16.70
CA VAL A 302 -4.75 -11.49 -16.02
C VAL A 302 -5.01 -10.33 -16.96
N THR A 303 -4.03 -9.89 -17.74
CA THR A 303 -4.18 -8.74 -18.64
C THR A 303 -5.21 -8.99 -19.73
N LEU A 304 -5.38 -10.24 -20.18
CA LEU A 304 -6.41 -10.60 -21.16
C LEU A 304 -7.84 -10.30 -20.68
N LEU A 305 -8.09 -10.28 -19.38
CA LEU A 305 -9.39 -9.90 -18.82
C LEU A 305 -9.72 -8.42 -19.08
N GLY A 306 -8.73 -7.58 -19.37
CA GLY A 306 -8.90 -6.20 -19.84
C GLY A 306 -8.81 -6.03 -21.35
N LYS A 307 -8.61 -7.11 -22.13
CA LYS A 307 -8.50 -7.01 -23.59
C LYS A 307 -9.86 -6.81 -24.21
N TRP A 308 -10.03 -5.79 -25.05
CA TRP A 308 -11.33 -5.41 -25.62
C TRP A 308 -12.08 -6.56 -26.29
N LYS A 309 -11.38 -7.47 -27.00
CA LYS A 309 -11.99 -8.67 -27.63
C LYS A 309 -12.61 -9.62 -26.61
N VAL A 310 -11.93 -9.85 -25.49
CA VAL A 310 -12.39 -10.71 -24.39
C VAL A 310 -13.55 -10.04 -23.66
N VAL A 311 -13.40 -8.75 -23.34
CA VAL A 311 -14.45 -7.98 -22.67
C VAL A 311 -15.71 -7.85 -23.54
N ALA A 312 -15.58 -7.68 -24.85
CA ALA A 312 -16.73 -7.69 -25.77
C ALA A 312 -17.48 -9.03 -25.72
N GLY A 313 -16.76 -10.16 -25.67
CA GLY A 313 -17.36 -11.48 -25.46
C GLY A 313 -18.09 -11.58 -24.12
N PHE A 314 -17.46 -11.14 -23.02
CA PHE A 314 -18.10 -11.11 -21.70
C PHE A 314 -19.28 -10.14 -21.63
N LEU A 315 -19.23 -9.02 -22.34
CA LEU A 315 -20.31 -8.04 -22.42
C LEU A 315 -21.56 -8.65 -23.07
N LEU A 316 -21.39 -9.42 -24.15
CA LEU A 316 -22.48 -10.17 -24.78
C LEU A 316 -23.05 -11.24 -23.84
N ILE A 317 -22.18 -11.99 -23.16
CA ILE A 317 -22.58 -13.03 -22.20
C ILE A 317 -23.37 -12.43 -21.04
N VAL A 318 -22.87 -11.38 -20.40
CA VAL A 318 -23.55 -10.69 -19.29
C VAL A 318 -24.87 -10.10 -19.77
N SER A 319 -24.93 -9.53 -20.98
CA SER A 319 -26.18 -9.03 -21.56
C SER A 319 -27.21 -10.14 -21.77
N ALA A 320 -26.79 -11.31 -22.26
CA ALA A 320 -27.65 -12.48 -22.41
C ALA A 320 -28.17 -12.98 -21.05
N LEU A 321 -27.30 -13.05 -20.03
CA LEU A 321 -27.70 -13.42 -18.67
C LEU A 321 -28.70 -12.43 -18.07
N LEU A 322 -28.46 -11.13 -18.21
CA LEU A 322 -29.38 -10.08 -17.77
C LEU A 322 -30.74 -10.16 -18.48
N PHE A 323 -30.74 -10.53 -19.76
CA PHE A 323 -31.96 -10.75 -20.52
C PHE A 323 -32.76 -11.94 -19.97
N ILE A 324 -32.10 -13.08 -19.73
CA ILE A 324 -32.72 -14.32 -19.18
C ILE A 324 -33.23 -14.10 -17.75
N TRP A 325 -32.50 -13.33 -16.94
CA TRP A 325 -32.87 -13.00 -15.57
C TRP A 325 -33.93 -11.89 -15.46
N ASN A 326 -34.42 -11.37 -16.60
CA ASN A 326 -35.37 -10.28 -16.68
C ASN A 326 -34.89 -8.98 -15.98
N ARG A 327 -33.61 -8.66 -16.16
CA ARG A 327 -32.93 -7.48 -15.60
C ARG A 327 -32.43 -6.53 -16.70
N ARG A 328 -33.24 -6.35 -17.75
CA ARG A 328 -32.89 -5.62 -18.98
C ARG A 328 -32.51 -4.16 -18.76
N LYS A 329 -33.01 -3.53 -17.70
CA LYS A 329 -32.69 -2.14 -17.33
C LYS A 329 -31.18 -1.87 -17.17
N PHE A 330 -30.37 -2.90 -16.92
CA PHE A 330 -28.92 -2.78 -16.77
C PHE A 330 -28.14 -2.93 -18.08
N ILE A 331 -28.77 -3.42 -19.16
CA ILE A 331 -28.07 -3.72 -20.42
C ILE A 331 -27.59 -2.42 -21.07
N ALA A 332 -28.49 -1.51 -21.46
CA ALA A 332 -28.09 -0.28 -22.15
C ALA A 332 -27.08 0.56 -21.33
N PRO A 333 -27.25 0.78 -20.01
CA PRO A 333 -26.26 1.53 -19.23
C PRO A 333 -24.89 0.84 -19.12
N LEU A 334 -24.84 -0.50 -19.07
CA LEU A 334 -23.59 -1.26 -19.10
C LEU A 334 -22.84 -1.01 -20.42
N TRP A 335 -23.54 -1.05 -21.56
CA TRP A 335 -22.96 -0.78 -22.87
C TRP A 335 -22.47 0.67 -22.99
N VAL A 336 -23.25 1.64 -22.50
CA VAL A 336 -22.85 3.05 -22.45
C VAL A 336 -21.57 3.24 -21.64
N ALA A 337 -21.47 2.61 -20.47
CA ALA A 337 -20.29 2.70 -19.63
C ALA A 337 -19.03 2.14 -20.33
N VAL A 338 -19.14 0.95 -20.94
CA VAL A 338 -18.00 0.28 -21.57
C VAL A 338 -17.57 0.98 -22.87
N ILE A 339 -18.51 1.25 -23.78
CA ILE A 339 -18.19 1.90 -25.06
C ILE A 339 -17.70 3.33 -24.82
N GLY A 340 -18.36 4.07 -23.93
CA GLY A 340 -17.98 5.44 -23.62
C GLY A 340 -16.57 5.53 -23.04
N ALA A 341 -16.21 4.63 -22.11
CA ALA A 341 -14.85 4.58 -21.56
C ALA A 341 -13.79 4.33 -22.64
N GLU A 342 -14.02 3.33 -23.50
CA GLU A 342 -13.07 2.99 -24.57
C GLU A 342 -12.95 4.09 -25.63
N LEU A 343 -14.06 4.72 -26.01
CA LEU A 343 -14.05 5.84 -26.95
C LEU A 343 -13.30 7.04 -26.35
N PHE A 344 -13.51 7.33 -25.07
CA PHE A 344 -12.80 8.41 -24.39
C PHE A 344 -11.30 8.13 -24.36
N VAL A 345 -10.88 6.91 -23.98
CA VAL A 345 -9.45 6.51 -24.02
C VAL A 345 -8.87 6.66 -25.43
N PHE A 346 -9.59 6.23 -26.45
CA PHE A 346 -9.14 6.34 -27.84
C PHE A 346 -8.87 7.80 -28.23
N VAL A 347 -9.81 8.71 -27.93
CA VAL A 347 -9.63 10.14 -28.20
C VAL A 347 -8.48 10.71 -27.39
N SER A 348 -8.37 10.40 -26.10
CA SER A 348 -7.29 10.89 -25.25
C SER A 348 -5.90 10.44 -25.73
N LYS A 349 -5.77 9.21 -26.24
CA LYS A 349 -4.52 8.71 -26.82
C LYS A 349 -4.05 9.52 -28.03
N ILE A 350 -4.99 9.92 -28.89
CA ILE A 350 -4.72 10.74 -30.08
C ILE A 350 -4.45 12.20 -29.69
N ILE A 351 -4.84 12.65 -28.51
CA ILE A 351 -4.49 14.00 -28.06
C ILE A 351 -3.09 14.00 -27.45
N VAL A 352 -2.80 13.07 -26.54
CA VAL A 352 -1.60 13.11 -25.69
C VAL A 352 -0.35 12.52 -26.36
N HIS A 353 -0.49 11.56 -27.29
CA HIS A 353 0.63 10.97 -28.04
C HIS A 353 1.79 10.42 -27.18
N ARG A 354 1.52 9.98 -25.95
CA ARG A 354 2.58 9.54 -25.04
C ARG A 354 3.24 8.23 -25.53
N PRO A 355 4.58 8.16 -25.60
CA PRO A 355 5.30 6.93 -25.92
C PRO A 355 5.16 5.87 -24.82
N ARG A 356 5.37 4.61 -25.18
CA ARG A 356 5.35 3.45 -24.25
C ARG A 356 6.67 3.36 -23.45
N PRO A 357 6.69 2.67 -22.30
CA PRO A 357 7.93 2.36 -21.62
C PRO A 357 8.87 1.53 -22.51
N LEU A 358 10.17 1.88 -22.52
CA LEU A 358 11.20 1.15 -23.27
C LEU A 358 11.38 -0.28 -22.75
N SER A 359 11.10 -0.50 -21.47
CA SER A 359 11.13 -1.81 -20.81
C SER A 359 9.89 -2.67 -21.09
N ALA A 360 9.09 -2.39 -22.12
CA ALA A 360 7.90 -3.18 -22.45
C ALA A 360 8.26 -4.62 -22.84
N PHE A 361 7.58 -5.61 -22.23
CA PHE A 361 7.81 -7.03 -22.51
C PHE A 361 7.35 -7.45 -23.91
N TYR A 362 6.28 -6.85 -24.41
CA TYR A 362 5.70 -7.16 -25.71
C TYR A 362 5.23 -5.90 -26.42
N ILE A 363 5.13 -5.97 -27.75
CA ILE A 363 4.86 -4.81 -28.59
C ILE A 363 3.35 -4.46 -28.59
N GLU A 364 3.05 -3.17 -28.44
CA GLU A 364 1.71 -2.59 -28.57
C GLU A 364 1.78 -1.36 -29.48
N ASP A 365 1.02 -1.37 -30.58
CA ASP A 365 1.16 -0.37 -31.66
C ASP A 365 0.46 0.98 -31.38
N SER A 366 -0.11 1.17 -30.18
CA SER A 366 -0.82 2.40 -29.80
C SER A 366 -0.07 3.20 -28.75
N PHE A 367 -0.38 4.50 -28.62
CA PHE A 367 0.05 5.34 -27.50
C PHE A 367 -0.29 4.77 -26.12
N SER A 368 0.48 5.20 -25.12
CA SER A 368 0.45 4.67 -23.75
C SER A 368 -0.63 5.34 -22.89
N PHE A 369 -0.75 6.68 -22.92
CA PHE A 369 -1.67 7.41 -22.06
C PHE A 369 -3.03 7.67 -22.74
N PRO A 370 -4.17 7.41 -22.08
CA PRO A 370 -4.35 6.61 -20.86
C PRO A 370 -4.49 5.11 -21.17
N SER A 371 -4.44 4.26 -20.13
CA SER A 371 -4.53 2.81 -20.29
C SER A 371 -5.98 2.33 -20.52
N GLY A 372 -6.24 1.80 -21.73
CA GLY A 372 -7.55 1.21 -22.06
C GLY A 372 -7.91 -0.03 -21.25
N HIS A 373 -6.94 -0.91 -20.98
CA HIS A 373 -7.18 -2.11 -20.13
C HIS A 373 -7.63 -1.72 -18.72
N ALA A 374 -7.09 -0.64 -18.16
CA ALA A 374 -7.49 -0.12 -16.86
C ALA A 374 -8.89 0.53 -16.91
N ALA A 375 -9.17 1.33 -17.94
CA ALA A 375 -10.47 1.99 -18.12
C ALA A 375 -11.62 1.00 -18.33
N ILE A 376 -11.45 0.06 -19.26
CA ILE A 376 -12.46 -0.97 -19.51
C ILE A 376 -12.66 -1.88 -18.29
N ALA A 377 -11.61 -2.13 -17.51
CA ALA A 377 -11.74 -2.94 -16.31
C ALA A 377 -12.65 -2.26 -15.28
N VAL A 378 -12.46 -0.97 -15.01
CA VAL A 378 -13.33 -0.21 -14.12
C VAL A 378 -14.76 -0.14 -14.66
N ALA A 379 -14.92 0.20 -15.95
CA ALA A 379 -16.23 0.33 -16.56
C ALA A 379 -17.01 -0.99 -16.56
N PHE A 380 -16.39 -2.10 -16.96
CA PHE A 380 -17.06 -3.40 -17.07
C PHE A 380 -17.19 -4.12 -15.73
N TYR A 381 -16.07 -4.41 -15.04
CA TYR A 381 -16.11 -5.19 -13.80
C TYR A 381 -16.70 -4.38 -12.64
N GLY A 382 -16.49 -3.06 -12.62
CA GLY A 382 -17.14 -2.18 -11.65
C GLY A 382 -18.66 -2.16 -11.83
N PHE A 383 -19.15 -2.14 -13.07
CA PHE A 383 -20.59 -2.20 -13.35
C PHE A 383 -21.17 -3.58 -13.02
N CYS A 384 -20.44 -4.67 -13.31
CA CYS A 384 -20.81 -6.01 -12.88
C CYS A 384 -20.93 -6.11 -11.35
N ALA A 385 -19.96 -5.55 -10.61
CA ALA A 385 -20.00 -5.50 -9.16
C ALA A 385 -21.21 -4.69 -8.64
N TYR A 386 -21.54 -3.58 -9.30
CA TYR A 386 -22.76 -2.82 -9.03
C TYR A 386 -24.04 -3.65 -9.27
N ILE A 387 -24.17 -4.33 -10.41
CA ILE A 387 -25.30 -5.23 -10.69
C ILE A 387 -25.42 -6.28 -9.57
N LEU A 388 -24.33 -6.98 -9.25
CA LEU A 388 -24.32 -8.02 -8.22
C LEU A 388 -24.73 -7.46 -6.85
N SER A 389 -24.29 -6.25 -6.49
CA SER A 389 -24.70 -5.57 -5.26
C SER A 389 -26.20 -5.26 -5.19
N ARG A 390 -26.85 -5.09 -6.36
CA ARG A 390 -28.31 -4.91 -6.47
C ARG A 390 -29.08 -6.24 -6.48
N LEU A 391 -28.44 -7.32 -6.91
CA LEU A 391 -29.04 -8.66 -6.93
C LEU A 391 -28.96 -9.36 -5.57
N PHE A 392 -27.88 -9.17 -4.81
CA PHE A 392 -27.74 -9.79 -3.49
C PHE A 392 -28.62 -9.12 -2.43
N GLN A 393 -29.31 -9.93 -1.62
CA GLN A 393 -30.15 -9.41 -0.53
C GLN A 393 -29.34 -9.11 0.74
N GLN A 394 -28.37 -9.97 1.06
CA GLN A 394 -27.59 -9.86 2.30
C GLN A 394 -26.44 -8.86 2.13
N TRP A 395 -26.28 -7.96 3.12
CA TRP A 395 -25.25 -6.91 3.12
C TRP A 395 -23.83 -7.46 2.90
N LYS A 396 -23.49 -8.61 3.52
CA LYS A 396 -22.19 -9.26 3.35
C LYS A 396 -21.85 -9.56 1.88
N TRP A 397 -22.82 -10.04 1.11
CA TRP A 397 -22.61 -10.42 -0.29
C TRP A 397 -22.52 -9.20 -1.20
N LYS A 398 -23.22 -8.12 -0.86
CA LYS A 398 -23.07 -6.83 -1.55
C LYS A 398 -21.65 -6.30 -1.42
N ILE A 399 -21.11 -6.30 -0.20
CA ILE A 399 -19.72 -5.87 0.04
C ILE A 399 -18.74 -6.78 -0.69
N ASN A 400 -18.90 -8.11 -0.59
CA ASN A 400 -18.02 -9.06 -1.26
C ASN A 400 -18.00 -8.86 -2.78
N ALA A 401 -19.14 -8.53 -3.40
CA ALA A 401 -19.21 -8.22 -4.83
C ALA A 401 -18.39 -6.97 -5.20
N VAL A 402 -18.55 -5.88 -4.43
CA VAL A 402 -17.80 -4.64 -4.64
C VAL A 402 -16.30 -4.89 -4.49
N ILE A 403 -15.89 -5.58 -3.45
CA ILE A 403 -14.48 -5.87 -3.19
C ILE A 403 -13.88 -6.79 -4.27
N GLY A 404 -14.60 -7.85 -4.64
CA GLY A 404 -14.15 -8.72 -5.74
C GLY A 404 -13.96 -7.95 -7.04
N GLY A 405 -14.85 -7.00 -7.35
CA GLY A 405 -14.71 -6.09 -8.47
C GLY A 405 -13.47 -5.20 -8.36
N VAL A 406 -13.26 -4.55 -7.21
CA VAL A 406 -12.09 -3.69 -6.97
C VAL A 406 -10.78 -4.48 -7.08
N ILE A 407 -10.71 -5.69 -6.51
CA ILE A 407 -9.53 -6.56 -6.62
C ILE A 407 -9.27 -6.90 -8.08
N MET A 408 -10.29 -7.33 -8.83
CA MET A 408 -10.15 -7.66 -10.25
C MET A 408 -9.62 -6.47 -11.06
N ILE A 409 -10.20 -5.28 -10.87
CA ILE A 409 -9.77 -4.04 -11.51
C ILE A 409 -8.30 -3.75 -11.22
N ALA A 410 -7.92 -3.81 -9.94
CA ALA A 410 -6.57 -3.54 -9.49
C ALA A 410 -5.55 -4.54 -10.09
N PHE A 411 -5.90 -5.83 -10.15
CA PHE A 411 -5.07 -6.86 -10.79
C PHE A 411 -4.88 -6.60 -12.29
N ILE A 412 -5.94 -6.20 -13.00
CA ILE A 412 -5.86 -5.90 -14.43
C ILE A 412 -4.97 -4.68 -14.67
N GLY A 413 -5.13 -3.58 -13.94
CA GLY A 413 -4.25 -2.42 -14.13
C GLY A 413 -2.80 -2.70 -13.70
N PHE A 414 -2.57 -3.42 -12.60
CA PHE A 414 -1.22 -3.81 -12.18
C PHE A 414 -0.54 -4.70 -13.22
N SER A 415 -1.27 -5.60 -13.89
CA SER A 415 -0.70 -6.41 -14.97
C SER A 415 -0.07 -5.56 -16.08
N ARG A 416 -0.61 -4.36 -16.35
CA ARG A 416 -0.08 -3.43 -17.37
C ARG A 416 1.24 -2.80 -16.96
N LEU A 417 1.40 -2.51 -15.68
CA LEU A 417 2.64 -2.01 -15.09
C LEU A 417 3.71 -3.09 -15.06
N TYR A 418 3.34 -4.29 -14.59
CA TYR A 418 4.26 -5.42 -14.47
C TYR A 418 4.80 -5.88 -15.83
N LEU A 419 3.94 -5.97 -16.85
CA LEU A 419 4.34 -6.29 -18.22
C LEU A 419 5.07 -5.12 -18.93
N GLY A 420 5.18 -3.96 -18.30
CA GLY A 420 5.91 -2.79 -18.79
C GLY A 420 5.30 -2.08 -19.98
N VAL A 421 4.03 -2.34 -20.28
CA VAL A 421 3.36 -1.74 -21.44
C VAL A 421 2.72 -0.40 -21.12
N HIS A 422 2.65 -0.01 -19.85
CA HIS A 422 2.12 1.27 -19.40
C HIS A 422 2.87 1.79 -18.19
N TYR A 423 2.90 3.12 -18.04
CA TYR A 423 3.35 3.82 -16.86
C TYR A 423 2.25 3.86 -15.78
N LEU A 424 2.61 4.25 -14.55
CA LEU A 424 1.69 4.32 -13.42
C LEU A 424 0.58 5.36 -13.67
N SER A 425 0.95 6.54 -14.16
CA SER A 425 -0.02 7.57 -14.51
C SER A 425 -0.98 7.17 -15.66
N ASP A 426 -0.55 6.31 -16.61
CA ASP A 426 -1.44 5.80 -17.65
C ASP A 426 -2.58 4.95 -17.06
N VAL A 427 -2.23 4.07 -16.12
CA VAL A 427 -3.20 3.20 -15.44
C VAL A 427 -4.12 4.02 -14.55
N TRP A 428 -3.58 5.01 -13.85
CA TRP A 428 -4.37 5.95 -13.04
C TRP A 428 -5.35 6.75 -13.90
N GLY A 429 -4.90 7.34 -15.01
CA GLY A 429 -5.75 8.04 -15.98
C GLY A 429 -6.85 7.13 -16.55
N GLY A 430 -6.49 5.87 -16.85
CA GLY A 430 -7.46 4.85 -17.25
C GLY A 430 -8.53 4.58 -16.19
N TYR A 431 -8.13 4.43 -14.92
CA TYR A 431 -9.08 4.26 -13.81
C TYR A 431 -10.02 5.46 -13.63
N LEU A 432 -9.51 6.69 -13.79
CA LEU A 432 -10.34 7.89 -13.70
C LEU A 432 -11.39 7.91 -14.82
N ILE A 433 -11.00 7.69 -16.09
CA ILE A 433 -11.94 7.60 -17.22
C ILE A 433 -12.97 6.49 -16.98
N GLY A 434 -12.52 5.29 -16.62
CA GLY A 434 -13.42 4.17 -16.38
C GLY A 434 -14.41 4.46 -15.24
N THR A 435 -13.98 5.18 -14.20
CA THR A 435 -14.84 5.57 -13.07
C THR A 435 -15.89 6.61 -13.50
N LEU A 436 -15.54 7.59 -14.33
CA LEU A 436 -16.50 8.55 -14.89
C LEU A 436 -17.64 7.85 -15.60
N TRP A 437 -17.30 6.92 -16.50
CA TRP A 437 -18.28 6.18 -17.29
C TRP A 437 -19.05 5.13 -16.48
N LEU A 438 -18.41 4.53 -15.46
CA LEU A 438 -19.10 3.69 -14.48
C LEU A 438 -20.16 4.49 -13.72
N LEU A 439 -19.82 5.67 -13.19
CA LEU A 439 -20.77 6.53 -12.47
C LEU A 439 -21.91 6.97 -13.37
N LEU A 440 -21.62 7.34 -14.62
CA LEU A 440 -22.64 7.70 -15.61
C LEU A 440 -23.57 6.52 -15.88
N GLY A 441 -23.02 5.32 -16.12
CA GLY A 441 -23.82 4.12 -16.32
C GLY A 441 -24.71 3.80 -15.11
N ILE A 442 -24.18 3.90 -13.89
CA ILE A 442 -24.97 3.69 -12.66
C ILE A 442 -26.07 4.74 -12.56
N ALA A 443 -25.77 6.01 -12.83
CA ALA A 443 -26.75 7.09 -12.80
C ALA A 443 -27.89 6.85 -13.80
N ILE A 444 -27.57 6.47 -15.05
CA ILE A 444 -28.58 6.10 -16.06
C ILE A 444 -29.40 4.91 -15.55
N SER A 445 -28.76 3.87 -15.00
CA SER A 445 -29.44 2.68 -14.48
C SER A 445 -30.42 2.99 -13.33
N GLU A 446 -30.15 3.99 -12.50
CA GLU A 446 -31.01 4.37 -11.38
C GLU A 446 -32.09 5.39 -11.77
N LEU A 447 -31.84 6.19 -12.83
CA LEU A 447 -32.80 7.14 -13.38
C LEU A 447 -33.84 6.46 -14.30
N VAL A 448 -33.48 5.36 -14.97
CA VAL A 448 -34.37 4.62 -15.87
C VAL A 448 -35.42 3.84 -15.06
N SER A 449 -36.69 4.19 -15.25
CA SER A 449 -37.84 3.57 -14.56
C SER A 449 -38.08 2.11 -15.03
N PRO A 450 -38.37 1.16 -14.11
CA PRO A 450 -38.71 -0.23 -14.46
C PRO A 450 -39.87 -0.35 -15.46
N ARG A 451 -40.80 0.61 -15.42
CA ARG A 451 -42.03 0.62 -16.24
C ARG A 451 -41.80 0.66 -17.75
N ILE A 452 -40.62 1.11 -18.21
CA ILE A 452 -40.28 1.17 -19.64
C ILE A 452 -40.06 -0.25 -20.21
N PHE A 453 -39.57 -1.18 -19.39
CA PHE A 453 -39.17 -2.53 -19.83
C PHE A 453 -40.19 -3.63 -19.50
N ASP A 454 -41.16 -3.37 -18.63
CA ASP A 454 -42.17 -4.34 -18.17
C ASP A 454 -43.37 -4.52 -19.13
N ARG A 455 -43.39 -3.83 -20.29
CA ARG A 455 -44.54 -3.85 -21.23
C ARG A 455 -44.62 -5.05 -22.19
N LEU A 456 -43.66 -5.99 -22.16
CA LEU A 456 -43.66 -7.15 -23.06
C LEU A 456 -43.83 -8.46 -22.28
N HIS A 457 -44.97 -9.14 -22.45
CA HIS A 457 -45.25 -10.47 -21.89
C HIS A 457 -44.50 -11.55 -22.69
N TYR A 458 -43.68 -12.36 -22.01
CA TYR A 458 -42.98 -13.50 -22.61
C TYR A 458 -43.09 -14.76 -21.77
N ALA A 459 -42.93 -15.92 -22.41
CA ALA A 459 -42.96 -17.23 -21.76
C ALA A 459 -41.93 -17.32 -20.62
N VAL A 460 -42.42 -17.57 -19.41
CA VAL A 460 -41.59 -17.70 -18.22
C VAL A 460 -40.87 -19.05 -18.26
N LEU A 461 -39.59 -19.05 -18.64
CA LEU A 461 -38.72 -20.22 -18.47
C LEU A 461 -38.81 -20.74 -17.01
N ARG A 462 -38.99 -22.05 -16.84
CA ARG A 462 -38.99 -22.70 -15.51
C ARG A 462 -37.66 -22.40 -14.79
N ARG A 463 -37.71 -22.23 -13.46
CA ARG A 463 -36.55 -21.85 -12.63
C ARG A 463 -35.35 -22.78 -12.82
N SER A 464 -35.58 -24.08 -12.92
CA SER A 464 -34.54 -25.09 -13.19
C SER A 464 -33.85 -24.88 -14.54
N VAL A 465 -34.62 -24.61 -15.60
CA VAL A 465 -34.09 -24.35 -16.94
C VAL A 465 -33.28 -23.05 -16.96
N LYS A 466 -33.74 -22.00 -16.28
CA LYS A 466 -32.97 -20.75 -16.13
C LYS A 466 -31.62 -20.98 -15.47
N THR A 467 -31.56 -21.83 -14.44
CA THR A 467 -30.30 -22.18 -13.77
C THR A 467 -29.34 -22.92 -14.72
N TRP A 468 -29.80 -23.97 -15.41
CA TRP A 468 -28.95 -24.74 -16.34
C TRP A 468 -28.47 -23.90 -17.52
N VAL A 469 -29.33 -23.06 -18.10
CA VAL A 469 -28.94 -22.14 -19.19
C VAL A 469 -27.92 -21.11 -18.69
N THR A 470 -28.09 -20.59 -17.47
CA THR A 470 -27.12 -19.68 -16.84
C THR A 470 -25.76 -20.36 -16.70
N VAL A 471 -25.72 -21.56 -16.12
CA VAL A 471 -24.48 -22.34 -15.94
C VAL A 471 -23.84 -22.64 -17.29
N GLY A 472 -24.60 -23.08 -18.27
CA GLY A 472 -24.10 -23.37 -19.63
C GLY A 472 -23.46 -22.15 -20.28
N ILE A 473 -24.13 -21.00 -20.27
CA ILE A 473 -23.61 -19.74 -20.83
C ILE A 473 -22.32 -19.31 -20.10
N SER A 474 -22.26 -19.43 -18.77
CA SER A 474 -21.06 -19.10 -18.00
C SER A 474 -19.90 -20.04 -18.31
N VAL A 475 -20.14 -21.35 -18.43
CA VAL A 475 -19.12 -22.33 -18.81
C VAL A 475 -18.58 -22.04 -20.20
N VAL A 476 -19.44 -21.75 -21.17
CA VAL A 476 -19.02 -21.34 -22.53
C VAL A 476 -18.11 -20.11 -22.46
N GLY A 477 -18.45 -19.10 -21.65
CA GLY A 477 -17.59 -17.93 -21.45
C GLY A 477 -16.20 -18.27 -20.92
N ILE A 478 -16.11 -19.16 -19.93
CA ILE A 478 -14.84 -19.62 -19.37
C ILE A 478 -14.03 -20.38 -20.42
N VAL A 479 -14.66 -21.30 -21.16
CA VAL A 479 -14.00 -22.09 -22.22
C VAL A 479 -13.48 -21.18 -23.33
N LEU A 480 -14.26 -20.19 -23.77
CA LEU A 480 -13.82 -19.20 -24.76
C LEU A 480 -12.64 -18.37 -24.26
N TYR A 481 -12.66 -17.93 -23.00
CA TYR A 481 -11.54 -17.21 -22.40
C TYR A 481 -10.29 -18.08 -22.31
N VAL A 482 -10.38 -19.31 -21.79
CA VAL A 482 -9.24 -20.23 -21.67
C VAL A 482 -8.70 -20.59 -23.05
N GLY A 483 -9.58 -20.82 -24.04
CA GLY A 483 -9.19 -21.09 -25.43
C GLY A 483 -8.51 -19.89 -26.09
N PHE A 484 -8.92 -18.67 -25.77
CA PHE A 484 -8.26 -17.46 -26.24
C PHE A 484 -6.90 -17.25 -25.55
N ALA A 485 -6.84 -17.43 -24.23
CA ALA A 485 -5.65 -17.22 -23.41
C ALA A 485 -4.53 -18.20 -23.74
N THR A 486 -4.86 -19.47 -23.96
CA THR A 486 -3.88 -20.51 -24.35
C THR A 486 -3.29 -20.30 -25.74
N ARG A 487 -3.99 -19.57 -26.63
CA ARG A 487 -3.50 -19.24 -27.98
C ARG A 487 -2.84 -17.87 -28.06
N TYR A 488 -2.92 -17.06 -27.01
CA TYR A 488 -2.43 -15.70 -27.02
C TYR A 488 -0.93 -15.63 -26.76
N HIS A 489 -0.16 -15.43 -27.82
CA HIS A 489 1.29 -15.22 -27.77
C HIS A 489 1.61 -13.87 -28.40
N PRO A 490 1.66 -12.78 -27.62
CA PRO A 490 2.00 -11.48 -28.17
C PRO A 490 3.47 -11.48 -28.64
N PRO A 491 3.81 -10.71 -29.69
CA PRO A 491 5.18 -10.58 -30.16
C PRO A 491 6.03 -9.95 -29.03
N VAL A 492 6.97 -10.74 -28.52
CA VAL A 492 7.91 -10.30 -27.48
C VAL A 492 8.77 -9.19 -28.08
N ASN A 493 8.98 -8.13 -27.31
CA ASN A 493 9.83 -7.03 -27.74
C ASN A 493 11.29 -7.50 -27.66
N ALA A 494 11.85 -7.89 -28.81
CA ALA A 494 13.23 -8.34 -28.94
C ALA A 494 14.23 -7.16 -29.09
N HIS A 495 13.73 -5.95 -29.32
CA HIS A 495 14.55 -4.75 -29.47
C HIS A 495 14.95 -4.24 -28.08
N ILE A 496 16.06 -4.75 -27.57
CA ILE A 496 16.92 -3.94 -26.73
C ILE A 496 17.38 -2.81 -27.65
N VAL A 497 16.98 -1.57 -27.38
CA VAL A 497 17.60 -0.42 -28.06
C VAL A 497 19.08 -0.51 -27.73
N GLU A 498 19.92 -0.89 -28.70
CA GLU A 498 21.37 -0.80 -28.51
C GLU A 498 21.65 0.66 -28.18
N PRO A 499 22.12 0.96 -26.95
CA PRO A 499 22.29 2.34 -26.55
C PRO A 499 23.32 2.97 -27.49
N LEU A 500 23.03 4.20 -27.94
CA LEU A 500 23.93 4.93 -28.82
C LEU A 500 25.29 5.03 -28.12
N VAL A 501 26.28 4.30 -28.66
CA VAL A 501 27.56 4.14 -27.99
C VAL A 501 28.35 5.45 -28.14
N MET A 502 28.65 6.09 -27.01
CA MET A 502 29.50 7.26 -26.99
C MET A 502 30.96 6.80 -26.93
N GLN A 503 31.76 7.17 -27.93
CA GLN A 503 33.20 6.87 -27.91
C GLN A 503 33.99 7.97 -27.20
N ILE A 504 34.82 7.57 -26.23
CA ILE A 504 35.79 8.45 -25.55
C ILE A 504 37.21 7.95 -25.74
N ASN A 505 38.20 8.81 -25.50
CA ASN A 505 39.61 8.46 -25.71
C ASN A 505 40.09 7.37 -24.75
N ASP A 506 39.82 7.52 -23.45
CA ASP A 506 40.22 6.62 -22.38
C ASP A 506 39.27 6.76 -21.17
N ALA A 507 39.47 5.97 -20.11
CA ALA A 507 38.64 6.01 -18.91
C ALA A 507 38.69 7.36 -18.17
N ASN A 508 39.81 8.09 -18.26
CA ASN A 508 39.99 9.39 -17.60
C ASN A 508 39.16 10.47 -18.30
N ALA A 509 38.99 10.39 -19.63
CA ALA A 509 38.09 11.26 -20.38
C ALA A 509 36.62 11.13 -19.96
N ALA A 510 36.23 10.02 -19.32
CA ALA A 510 34.88 9.88 -18.76
C ALA A 510 34.61 10.94 -17.68
N ARG A 511 35.63 11.37 -16.94
CA ARG A 511 35.55 12.42 -15.91
C ARG A 511 34.95 13.72 -16.47
N ASP A 512 35.32 14.09 -17.69
CA ASP A 512 34.87 15.33 -18.32
C ASP A 512 33.37 15.32 -18.61
N LEU A 513 32.79 14.15 -18.89
CA LEU A 513 31.35 14.01 -19.10
C LEU A 513 30.56 14.28 -17.82
N PHE A 514 31.07 13.84 -16.67
CA PHE A 514 30.46 14.12 -15.37
C PHE A 514 30.66 15.57 -14.93
N SER A 515 31.87 16.11 -15.10
CA SER A 515 32.18 17.49 -14.68
C SER A 515 31.43 18.55 -15.49
N GLN A 516 31.13 18.26 -16.76
CA GLN A 516 30.30 19.10 -17.63
C GLN A 516 28.79 18.90 -17.42
N GLY A 517 28.39 18.02 -16.51
CA GLY A 517 26.97 17.73 -16.22
C GLY A 517 26.24 16.95 -17.31
N GLN A 518 26.96 16.30 -18.24
CA GLN A 518 26.36 15.45 -19.27
C GLN A 518 25.89 14.11 -18.69
N LEU A 519 26.50 13.66 -17.58
CA LEU A 519 26.09 12.48 -16.83
C LEU A 519 25.93 12.78 -15.33
N PRO A 520 24.96 12.15 -14.64
CA PRO A 520 24.75 12.40 -13.22
C PRO A 520 25.86 11.79 -12.36
N SER A 521 26.40 12.59 -11.43
CA SER A 521 27.42 12.14 -10.46
C SER A 521 26.85 11.40 -9.25
N TYR A 522 25.52 11.45 -9.07
CA TYR A 522 24.83 10.88 -7.92
C TYR A 522 23.88 9.76 -8.36
N THR A 523 23.70 8.78 -7.49
CA THR A 523 22.56 7.87 -7.54
C THR A 523 21.29 8.58 -7.10
N GLU A 524 20.14 8.00 -7.41
CA GLU A 524 18.82 8.61 -7.25
C GLU A 524 17.86 7.69 -6.48
N THR A 525 16.94 8.29 -5.74
CA THR A 525 15.74 7.60 -5.23
C THR A 525 14.74 7.31 -6.35
N LEU A 526 13.75 6.47 -6.06
CA LEU A 526 12.57 6.27 -6.91
C LEU A 526 11.82 7.59 -7.23
N THR A 527 11.97 8.62 -6.40
CA THR A 527 11.36 9.94 -6.61
C THR A 527 12.29 10.91 -7.33
N GLY A 528 13.54 10.53 -7.61
CA GLY A 528 14.54 11.36 -8.29
C GLY A 528 15.39 12.25 -7.39
N ASN A 529 15.34 12.06 -6.07
CA ASN A 529 16.23 12.79 -5.15
C ASN A 529 17.63 12.14 -5.16
N PHE A 530 18.67 12.95 -5.09
CA PHE A 530 20.05 12.44 -5.02
C PHE A 530 20.31 11.66 -3.72
N GLN A 531 21.10 10.59 -3.83
CA GLN A 531 21.59 9.76 -2.72
C GLN A 531 23.12 9.70 -2.73
N GLU A 532 23.71 8.50 -2.74
CA GLU A 532 25.16 8.33 -2.71
C GLU A 532 25.79 8.80 -4.03
N PRO A 533 26.89 9.58 -3.99
CA PRO A 533 27.68 9.84 -5.19
C PRO A 533 28.32 8.55 -5.71
N LEU A 534 28.60 8.51 -7.01
CA LEU A 534 29.37 7.43 -7.61
C LEU A 534 30.77 7.36 -6.99
N GLN A 535 31.20 6.14 -6.68
CA GLN A 535 32.48 5.88 -6.02
C GLN A 535 33.49 5.23 -6.97
N PHE A 536 33.02 4.62 -8.06
CA PHE A 536 33.85 3.91 -9.03
C PHE A 536 33.47 4.27 -10.46
N ILE A 537 34.48 4.43 -11.31
CA ILE A 537 34.38 4.46 -12.77
C ILE A 537 35.36 3.40 -13.28
N VAL A 538 34.85 2.29 -13.80
CA VAL A 538 35.67 1.13 -14.19
C VAL A 538 35.60 0.94 -15.70
N ALA A 539 36.73 0.88 -16.38
CA ALA A 539 36.83 0.51 -17.78
C ALA A 539 37.28 -0.96 -17.92
N ALA A 540 36.44 -1.78 -18.53
CA ALA A 540 36.68 -3.21 -18.72
C ALA A 540 36.27 -3.69 -20.12
N GLN A 541 36.92 -4.73 -20.64
CA GLN A 541 36.66 -5.23 -21.99
C GLN A 541 35.21 -5.71 -22.19
N ASN A 542 34.60 -6.28 -21.15
CA ASN A 542 33.23 -6.78 -21.14
C ASN A 542 32.77 -7.10 -19.71
N ASP A 543 31.48 -7.44 -19.58
CA ASP A 543 30.84 -7.77 -18.30
C ASP A 543 31.50 -9.00 -17.61
N ALA A 544 32.04 -9.93 -18.41
CA ALA A 544 32.71 -11.14 -17.89
C ALA A 544 34.05 -10.79 -17.21
N ARG A 545 34.84 -9.89 -17.81
CA ARG A 545 36.11 -9.43 -17.24
C ARG A 545 35.90 -8.64 -15.95
N LEU A 546 34.85 -7.83 -15.89
CA LEU A 546 34.46 -7.14 -14.67
C LEU A 546 34.01 -8.14 -13.59
N THR A 547 33.18 -9.12 -13.94
CA THR A 547 32.74 -10.17 -13.01
C THR A 547 33.93 -11.00 -12.50
N GLU A 548 34.92 -11.26 -13.34
CA GLU A 548 36.15 -11.95 -12.95
C GLU A 548 36.95 -11.17 -11.90
N LEU A 549 37.08 -9.84 -12.06
CA LEU A 549 37.71 -8.97 -11.04
C LEU A 549 37.07 -9.17 -9.67
N PHE A 550 35.74 -9.03 -9.60
CA PHE A 550 34.99 -9.21 -8.35
C PHE A 550 35.17 -10.61 -7.77
N THR A 551 35.07 -11.64 -8.61
CA THR A 551 35.21 -13.03 -8.17
C THR A 551 36.60 -13.31 -7.61
N ARG A 552 37.68 -12.83 -8.26
CA ARG A 552 39.05 -12.96 -7.74
C ARG A 552 39.29 -12.14 -6.48
N ALA A 553 38.60 -11.00 -6.34
CA ALA A 553 38.61 -10.18 -5.12
C ALA A 553 37.77 -10.76 -3.97
N GLY A 554 37.15 -11.94 -4.16
CA GLY A 554 36.36 -12.63 -3.14
C GLY A 554 34.92 -12.14 -3.00
N TRP A 555 34.36 -11.55 -4.05
CA TRP A 555 32.98 -11.10 -4.13
C TRP A 555 32.14 -12.05 -4.97
N ASP A 556 30.94 -12.36 -4.50
CA ASP A 556 29.97 -13.22 -5.17
C ASP A 556 28.96 -12.38 -5.95
N ARG A 557 28.56 -12.86 -7.13
CA ARG A 557 27.49 -12.21 -7.90
C ARG A 557 26.15 -12.41 -7.21
N ALA A 558 25.41 -11.33 -7.00
CA ALA A 558 24.09 -11.34 -6.38
C ALA A 558 23.04 -12.02 -7.29
N ASP A 559 22.16 -12.82 -6.71
CA ASP A 559 21.03 -13.41 -7.41
C ASP A 559 20.01 -12.33 -7.81
N SER A 560 19.34 -12.52 -8.94
CA SER A 560 18.23 -11.65 -9.34
C SER A 560 17.07 -11.69 -8.33
N ALA A 561 16.34 -10.59 -8.19
CA ALA A 561 15.24 -10.45 -7.23
C ALA A 561 13.95 -11.19 -7.69
N THR A 562 13.97 -12.52 -7.58
CA THR A 562 12.84 -13.42 -7.86
C THR A 562 12.07 -13.76 -6.59
N VAL A 563 10.87 -14.33 -6.72
CA VAL A 563 10.10 -14.82 -5.56
C VAL A 563 10.90 -15.89 -4.79
N ALA A 564 11.65 -16.73 -5.49
CA ALA A 564 12.49 -17.76 -4.88
C ALA A 564 13.68 -17.16 -4.10
N SER A 565 14.43 -16.22 -4.68
CA SER A 565 15.58 -15.61 -4.00
C SER A 565 15.15 -14.70 -2.84
N ILE A 566 14.04 -13.96 -2.99
CA ILE A 566 13.48 -13.12 -1.90
C ILE A 566 12.99 -13.99 -0.74
N SER A 567 12.29 -15.10 -1.02
CA SER A 567 11.84 -16.02 0.05
C SER A 567 13.00 -16.71 0.74
N LYS A 568 14.04 -17.10 -0.01
CA LYS A 568 15.30 -17.63 0.54
C LYS A 568 16.02 -16.60 1.41
N LEU A 569 16.10 -15.34 0.98
CA LEU A 569 16.66 -14.23 1.76
C LEU A 569 15.89 -14.01 3.06
N ALA A 570 14.56 -13.97 3.00
CA ALA A 570 13.72 -13.81 4.19
C ALA A 570 13.93 -14.98 5.18
N ALA A 571 13.97 -16.22 4.68
CA ALA A 571 14.26 -17.38 5.51
C ALA A 571 15.66 -17.32 6.14
N ALA A 572 16.68 -16.91 5.38
CA ALA A 572 18.04 -16.73 5.88
C ALA A 572 18.12 -15.64 6.97
N ALA A 573 17.39 -14.53 6.81
CA ALA A 573 17.34 -13.42 7.77
C ALA A 573 16.68 -13.81 9.10
N VAL A 574 15.63 -14.64 9.04
CA VAL A 574 14.93 -15.18 10.22
C VAL A 574 15.79 -16.22 10.93
N LEU A 575 16.44 -17.12 10.18
CA LEU A 575 17.25 -18.20 10.71
C LEU A 575 18.69 -17.78 11.06
N ASN A 576 19.04 -16.50 10.85
CA ASN A 576 20.37 -15.94 11.03
C ASN A 576 21.48 -16.74 10.32
N LYS A 577 21.20 -17.18 9.09
CA LYS A 577 22.13 -17.92 8.22
C LYS A 577 22.70 -17.01 7.14
N GLY A 578 23.88 -17.36 6.63
CA GLY A 578 24.48 -16.73 5.45
C GLY A 578 23.75 -17.10 4.16
N TYR A 579 23.82 -16.21 3.19
CA TYR A 579 23.40 -16.42 1.81
C TYR A 579 24.33 -15.58 0.93
N ALA A 580 25.39 -16.20 0.43
CA ALA A 580 26.49 -15.56 -0.28
C ALA A 580 26.04 -14.69 -1.47
N ASN A 581 25.05 -15.19 -2.22
CA ASN A 581 24.53 -14.55 -3.44
C ASN A 581 23.17 -13.89 -3.20
N ALA A 582 22.91 -13.39 -1.99
CA ALA A 582 21.61 -12.79 -1.71
C ALA A 582 21.30 -11.61 -2.65
N PRO A 583 20.02 -11.38 -3.00
CA PRO A 583 19.65 -10.26 -3.85
C PRO A 583 19.88 -8.92 -3.12
N ILE A 584 20.36 -7.94 -3.88
CA ILE A 584 20.65 -6.57 -3.41
C ILE A 584 19.45 -5.65 -3.72
N THR A 585 19.10 -4.77 -2.77
CA THR A 585 18.12 -3.72 -3.01
C THR A 585 18.60 -2.76 -4.10
N SER A 586 17.77 -2.54 -5.12
CA SER A 586 18.10 -1.66 -6.24
C SER A 586 18.21 -0.19 -5.81
N SER A 587 19.35 0.43 -6.16
CA SER A 587 19.50 1.88 -6.28
C SER A 587 19.37 2.27 -7.77
N PHE A 588 19.11 3.54 -8.06
CA PHE A 588 18.93 4.06 -9.42
C PHE A 588 20.08 4.99 -9.79
N TRP A 589 20.52 4.94 -11.03
CA TRP A 589 21.42 5.92 -11.62
C TRP A 589 20.91 6.22 -13.03
N ASN A 590 20.74 7.51 -13.34
CA ASN A 590 20.19 7.94 -14.62
C ASN A 590 18.85 7.23 -14.96
N THR A 591 17.93 7.15 -13.98
CA THR A 591 16.64 6.43 -14.04
C THR A 591 16.68 4.91 -14.19
N MET A 592 17.87 4.30 -14.27
CA MET A 592 18.05 2.86 -14.46
C MET A 592 18.46 2.18 -13.14
N PRO A 593 17.89 1.01 -12.81
CA PRO A 593 18.43 0.16 -11.75
C PRO A 593 19.82 -0.36 -12.14
N HIS A 594 20.61 -0.78 -11.14
CA HIS A 594 21.91 -1.39 -11.40
C HIS A 594 21.81 -2.65 -12.26
N ASP A 595 22.78 -2.85 -13.14
CA ASP A 595 22.86 -4.02 -14.04
C ASP A 595 23.51 -5.22 -13.36
N LEU A 596 24.53 -4.96 -12.53
CA LEU A 596 25.29 -5.99 -11.82
C LEU A 596 25.36 -5.65 -10.33
N GLY A 597 25.14 -6.67 -9.51
CA GLY A 597 25.25 -6.60 -8.06
C GLY A 597 26.25 -7.62 -7.56
N PHE A 598 27.10 -7.22 -6.62
CA PHE A 598 28.08 -8.08 -5.98
C PHE A 598 27.95 -7.99 -4.47
N GLU A 599 28.03 -9.12 -3.78
CA GLU A 599 28.01 -9.21 -2.33
C GLU A 599 29.24 -9.93 -1.81
N ARG A 600 29.68 -9.57 -0.60
CA ARG A 600 30.70 -10.31 0.14
C ARG A 600 30.29 -10.43 1.60
N MET A 601 30.27 -11.66 2.09
CA MET A 601 29.89 -11.94 3.48
C MET A 601 31.01 -11.54 4.45
N THR A 602 30.61 -11.09 5.64
CA THR A 602 31.51 -10.91 6.77
C THR A 602 31.85 -12.25 7.44
N GLU A 603 32.84 -12.25 8.33
CA GLU A 603 33.21 -13.44 9.14
C GLU A 603 32.05 -14.01 9.96
N LYS A 604 31.06 -13.18 10.29
CA LYS A 604 29.84 -13.61 11.00
C LYS A 604 28.94 -14.51 10.17
N ASN A 605 29.12 -14.55 8.83
CA ASN A 605 28.38 -15.39 7.90
C ASN A 605 26.85 -15.31 8.09
N THR A 606 26.34 -14.08 8.14
CA THR A 606 24.90 -13.81 8.23
C THR A 606 24.49 -12.88 7.11
N VAL A 607 23.25 -12.99 6.63
CA VAL A 607 22.69 -11.97 5.73
C VAL A 607 22.50 -10.63 6.42
N ARG A 608 22.78 -10.49 7.73
CA ARG A 608 22.58 -9.24 8.47
C ARG A 608 23.73 -8.24 8.32
N GLU A 609 24.92 -8.76 8.05
CA GLU A 609 26.15 -7.99 7.94
C GLU A 609 26.91 -8.44 6.70
N ARG A 610 26.95 -7.57 5.69
CA ARG A 610 27.50 -7.87 4.37
C ARG A 610 27.96 -6.62 3.65
N HIS A 611 28.97 -6.81 2.82
CA HIS A 611 29.43 -5.81 1.89
C HIS A 611 28.63 -5.95 0.60
N HIS A 612 28.28 -4.84 -0.04
CA HIS A 612 27.64 -4.89 -1.35
C HIS A 612 28.12 -3.78 -2.29
N VAL A 613 28.20 -4.12 -3.58
CA VAL A 613 28.57 -3.21 -4.66
C VAL A 613 27.50 -3.26 -5.74
N ARG A 614 27.09 -2.08 -6.20
CA ARG A 614 26.14 -1.90 -7.30
C ARG A 614 26.87 -1.29 -8.48
N ILE A 615 26.71 -1.90 -9.65
CA ILE A 615 27.34 -1.44 -10.89
C ILE A 615 26.27 -1.18 -11.95
N TRP A 616 26.40 -0.05 -12.62
CA TRP A 616 25.66 0.33 -13.82
C TRP A 616 26.58 0.30 -15.03
N LYS A 617 26.10 -0.28 -16.12
CA LYS A 617 26.73 -0.26 -17.42
C LYS A 617 26.37 1.03 -18.13
N THR A 618 27.38 1.79 -18.55
CA THR A 618 27.15 3.01 -19.32
C THR A 618 27.09 2.70 -20.82
N SER A 619 26.59 3.65 -21.61
CA SER A 619 26.68 3.62 -23.07
C SER A 619 28.04 4.08 -23.60
N ILE A 620 29.04 4.22 -22.73
CA ILE A 620 30.36 4.74 -23.10
C ILE A 620 31.31 3.58 -23.39
N VAL A 621 32.04 3.70 -24.49
CA VAL A 621 33.11 2.79 -24.88
C VAL A 621 34.37 3.61 -25.17
N THR A 622 35.50 3.18 -24.65
CA THR A 622 36.79 3.80 -24.94
C THR A 622 37.27 3.44 -26.36
N ARG A 623 38.20 4.20 -26.94
CA ARG A 623 38.72 3.92 -28.29
C ARG A 623 39.39 2.55 -28.43
N ASP A 624 39.95 2.00 -27.35
CA ASP A 624 40.49 0.64 -27.28
C ASP A 624 39.41 -0.44 -27.05
N GLY A 625 38.12 -0.07 -27.07
CA GLY A 625 37.00 -1.00 -27.05
C GLY A 625 36.56 -1.47 -25.66
N LYS A 626 36.97 -0.78 -24.58
CA LYS A 626 36.54 -1.09 -23.22
C LYS A 626 35.24 -0.38 -22.89
N HIS A 627 34.31 -1.10 -22.28
CA HIS A 627 33.08 -0.54 -21.74
C HIS A 627 33.36 0.17 -20.42
N VAL A 628 32.74 1.34 -20.23
CA VAL A 628 32.80 2.06 -18.96
C VAL A 628 31.59 1.68 -18.09
N TYR A 629 31.88 1.38 -16.83
CA TYR A 629 30.92 1.05 -15.79
C TYR A 629 31.05 2.07 -14.67
N VAL A 630 29.95 2.35 -13.99
CA VAL A 630 29.96 3.19 -12.79
C VAL A 630 29.38 2.44 -11.61
N GLY A 631 29.79 2.78 -10.39
CA GLY A 631 29.35 2.01 -9.23
C GLY A 631 29.36 2.74 -7.90
N THR A 632 28.63 2.16 -6.96
CA THR A 632 28.63 2.53 -5.54
C THR A 632 28.85 1.30 -4.68
N SER A 633 29.46 1.50 -3.52
CA SER A 633 29.61 0.47 -2.50
C SER A 633 29.06 0.94 -1.17
N SER A 634 28.51 0.00 -0.41
CA SER A 634 28.04 0.27 0.94
C SER A 634 28.04 -1.00 1.78
N PHE A 635 28.25 -0.81 3.09
CA PHE A 635 28.29 -1.88 4.07
C PHE A 635 26.99 -1.97 4.84
N ASP A 636 26.31 -3.11 4.77
CA ASP A 636 25.15 -3.39 5.60
C ASP A 636 25.61 -3.78 7.01
N ALA A 637 25.32 -2.95 8.01
CA ALA A 637 25.76 -3.18 9.39
C ALA A 637 24.72 -3.92 10.24
N ARG A 638 23.45 -3.93 9.82
CA ARG A 638 22.35 -4.58 10.52
C ARG A 638 21.15 -4.74 9.60
N ILE A 639 20.26 -5.68 9.95
CA ILE A 639 18.92 -5.71 9.39
C ILE A 639 18.00 -4.80 10.21
N LYS A 640 17.40 -3.81 9.55
CA LYS A 640 16.24 -3.07 10.01
C LYS A 640 14.96 -3.81 9.60
N TRP A 641 13.95 -3.78 10.46
CA TRP A 641 12.60 -4.31 10.15
C TRP A 641 12.54 -5.80 9.77
N GLY A 642 13.59 -6.57 10.12
CA GLY A 642 13.72 -7.99 9.82
C GLY A 642 14.06 -8.34 8.36
N ILE A 643 14.00 -7.40 7.42
CA ILE A 643 14.00 -7.72 5.97
C ILE A 643 14.79 -6.72 5.09
N THR A 644 15.12 -5.52 5.58
CA THR A 644 15.94 -4.53 4.84
C THR A 644 17.16 -4.13 5.66
N HIS A 645 18.23 -3.69 5.01
CA HIS A 645 19.49 -3.42 5.68
C HIS A 645 19.64 -1.96 6.05
N ALA A 646 20.36 -1.69 7.13
CA ALA A 646 20.87 -0.35 7.41
C ALA A 646 22.33 -0.30 6.99
N ILE A 647 22.66 0.65 6.13
CA ILE A 647 24.04 0.88 5.77
C ILE A 647 24.79 1.54 6.94
N ARG A 648 26.09 1.30 7.03
CA ARG A 648 26.99 2.08 7.88
C ARG A 648 27.14 3.48 7.26
N PRO A 649 27.12 4.57 8.06
CA PRO A 649 27.21 5.92 7.52
C PRO A 649 28.50 6.24 6.77
N ASP A 650 29.61 5.60 7.15
CA ASP A 650 30.90 5.76 6.48
C ASP A 650 30.97 4.89 5.22
N ILE A 651 30.61 5.50 4.08
CA ILE A 651 30.70 4.87 2.76
C ILE A 651 32.10 4.98 2.16
N ASP A 652 32.94 5.88 2.67
CA ASP A 652 34.33 6.03 2.21
C ASP A 652 35.16 4.81 2.62
N THR A 653 35.03 4.36 3.87
CA THR A 653 35.72 3.14 4.33
C THR A 653 35.34 1.93 3.47
N GLU A 654 34.10 1.83 3.02
CA GLU A 654 33.68 0.75 2.13
C GLU A 654 34.30 0.90 0.73
N ARG A 655 34.35 2.12 0.19
CA ARG A 655 35.03 2.41 -1.08
C ARG A 655 36.50 1.97 -1.04
N GLU A 656 37.24 2.34 0.02
CA GLU A 656 38.66 1.95 0.18
C GLU A 656 38.82 0.44 0.32
N TYR A 657 37.88 -0.23 1.00
CA TYR A 657 37.88 -1.69 1.15
C TYR A 657 37.69 -2.40 -0.20
N VAL A 658 36.72 -1.96 -1.00
CA VAL A 658 36.48 -2.50 -2.35
C VAL A 658 37.71 -2.27 -3.24
N PHE A 659 38.25 -1.05 -3.25
CA PHE A 659 39.42 -0.73 -4.08
C PHE A 659 40.66 -1.54 -3.70
N SER A 660 40.96 -1.68 -2.41
CA SER A 660 42.11 -2.51 -1.97
C SER A 660 41.94 -3.97 -2.41
N SER A 661 40.73 -4.52 -2.33
CA SER A 661 40.44 -5.87 -2.82
C SER A 661 40.65 -6.04 -4.33
N PHE A 662 40.49 -4.98 -5.13
CA PHE A 662 40.77 -5.01 -6.57
C PHE A 662 42.26 -5.00 -6.87
N ILE A 663 43.05 -4.21 -6.14
CA ILE A 663 44.51 -4.16 -6.31
C ILE A 663 45.13 -5.53 -6.01
N ASP A 664 44.65 -6.21 -4.97
CA ASP A 664 45.15 -7.55 -4.57
C ASP A 664 44.98 -8.62 -5.66
N THR A 665 44.07 -8.41 -6.63
CA THR A 665 43.86 -9.36 -7.74
C THR A 665 44.96 -9.32 -8.81
N GLY A 666 45.73 -8.23 -8.87
CA GLY A 666 46.69 -7.96 -9.95
C GLY A 666 46.07 -7.71 -11.33
N MET A 667 44.74 -7.52 -11.43
CA MET A 667 44.04 -7.26 -12.70
C MET A 667 43.91 -5.76 -13.05
N VAL A 668 44.25 -4.89 -12.10
CA VAL A 668 44.16 -3.43 -12.25
C VAL A 668 45.43 -2.93 -12.95
N ARG A 669 45.28 -2.48 -14.20
CA ARG A 669 46.37 -1.93 -15.00
C ARG A 669 46.75 -0.52 -14.55
N GLN A 670 45.74 0.30 -14.33
CA GLN A 670 45.87 1.71 -13.98
C GLN A 670 44.71 2.11 -13.07
N SER A 671 45.01 2.94 -12.07
CA SER A 671 43.99 3.52 -11.19
C SER A 671 44.36 4.95 -10.79
N GLU A 672 43.36 5.81 -10.66
CA GLU A 672 43.50 7.18 -10.19
C GLU A 672 42.39 7.50 -9.18
N LYS A 673 42.74 8.13 -8.05
CA LYS A 673 41.78 8.66 -7.09
C LYS A 673 41.52 10.13 -7.40
N ILE A 674 40.27 10.50 -7.61
CA ILE A 674 39.87 11.85 -7.97
C ILE A 674 38.87 12.42 -6.96
N GLN A 675 38.93 13.73 -6.73
CA GLN A 675 37.84 14.46 -6.10
C GLN A 675 36.69 14.57 -7.12
N PHE A 676 35.65 13.76 -6.94
CA PHE A 676 34.58 13.62 -7.93
C PHE A 676 33.42 14.59 -7.66
N VAL A 677 33.05 14.72 -6.38
CA VAL A 677 32.09 15.71 -5.88
C VAL A 677 32.64 16.36 -4.61
N SER A 678 32.06 17.47 -4.14
CA SER A 678 32.41 18.02 -2.83
C SER A 678 32.04 17.04 -1.70
N PRO A 679 32.67 17.14 -0.51
CA PRO A 679 32.24 16.35 0.65
C PRO A 679 30.76 16.58 0.98
N VAL A 680 30.03 15.50 1.23
CA VAL A 680 28.56 15.54 1.39
C VAL A 680 28.13 14.70 2.59
N LEU A 681 27.16 15.25 3.33
CA LEU A 681 26.31 14.52 4.26
C LEU A 681 24.96 14.30 3.59
N GLY A 682 24.47 13.06 3.59
CA GLY A 682 23.23 12.71 2.91
C GLY A 682 22.48 11.58 3.60
N SER A 683 21.41 11.15 2.96
CA SER A 683 20.67 9.97 3.38
C SER A 683 20.24 9.14 2.17
N ASN A 684 20.26 7.82 2.31
CA ASN A 684 19.83 6.91 1.25
C ASN A 684 18.29 6.78 1.21
N PHE A 685 17.77 5.98 0.27
CA PHE A 685 16.34 5.70 0.14
C PHE A 685 15.67 5.21 1.43
N SER A 686 16.41 4.44 2.25
CA SER A 686 15.93 3.88 3.52
C SER A 686 16.02 4.86 4.69
N GLY A 687 16.45 6.10 4.44
CA GLY A 687 16.67 7.12 5.47
C GLY A 687 17.91 6.85 6.34
N ASP A 688 18.83 5.99 5.92
CA ASP A 688 20.11 5.83 6.59
C ASP A 688 21.00 7.02 6.25
N PRO A 689 21.59 7.69 7.26
CA PRO A 689 22.54 8.77 6.99
C PRO A 689 23.83 8.18 6.42
N PHE A 690 24.46 8.91 5.50
CA PHE A 690 25.81 8.63 5.04
C PHE A 690 26.65 9.91 5.03
N PHE A 691 27.97 9.75 5.10
CA PHE A 691 28.94 10.81 4.87
C PHE A 691 30.02 10.34 3.92
N THR A 692 30.52 11.26 3.10
CA THR A 692 31.60 10.98 2.16
C THR A 692 32.48 12.20 1.94
N ASP A 693 33.78 11.95 1.77
CA ASP A 693 34.78 12.90 1.28
C ASP A 693 34.57 13.29 -0.18
N GLY A 694 33.67 12.61 -0.92
CA GLY A 694 33.34 12.90 -2.32
C GLY A 694 34.36 12.37 -3.33
N ASN A 695 35.31 11.53 -2.91
CA ASN A 695 36.29 10.92 -3.80
C ASN A 695 35.72 9.72 -4.57
N ALA A 696 36.23 9.49 -5.78
CA ALA A 696 35.96 8.31 -6.59
C ALA A 696 37.25 7.75 -7.20
N TYR A 697 37.22 6.46 -7.55
CA TYR A 697 38.31 5.79 -8.26
C TYR A 697 37.98 5.60 -9.73
N ILE A 698 38.88 6.04 -10.61
CA ILE A 698 38.90 5.63 -12.02
C ILE A 698 39.83 4.43 -12.13
N ILE A 699 39.34 3.32 -12.68
CA ILE A 699 40.05 2.03 -12.73
C ILE A 699 40.01 1.51 -14.16
N THR A 700 41.15 1.13 -14.71
CA THR A 700 41.25 0.46 -16.01
C THR A 700 41.79 -0.94 -15.81
N LEU A 701 41.04 -1.94 -16.28
CA LEU A 701 41.46 -3.34 -16.23
C LEU A 701 42.34 -3.73 -17.42
N ASP A 702 43.18 -4.75 -17.22
CA ASP A 702 43.96 -5.39 -18.29
C ASP A 702 43.10 -6.13 -19.31
#